data_AF-K2BG44-F1
#
_entry.id   AF-K2BG44-F1
#
_cell.length_a   1.000
_cell.length_b   1.000
_cell.length_c   1.000
_cell.angle_alpha   90.00
_cell.angle_beta   90.00
_cell.angle_gamma   90.00
#
_symmetry.space_group_name_H-M   'P 1'
#
loop_
_entity.id
_entity.type
_entity.pdbx_description
1 polymer ?
#
loop_
_entity_poly.entity_id
_entity_poly.type
_entity_poly.pdbx_seq_one_letter_code
_entity_poly.pdbx_strand_id
1 'polypeptide(L)'
;MMNRTVRALLVAVLPFGLTFALQAQDAPARTAAQDRVMTELFSLPHDRLMTSMKALGVTPSEEYLSCVCRAAGYGTSSTQQYYHPGTIGEYDKRYSCQHPGDPCVVSGFGCTRHPLPSDPKIWESCAAAQPGQDGVAITDAVLAGIAARETAPVKTRDFGKLYAECQARHWALEKTDAARIPFDGAAYLQAQGIRILAPPPKIAARHKADAQTAQASVQEQMQQMREDLKASVEANLAAQIFGQVAQNPDTYTEAADTVLDYVKLMQWERKARLETLSGEVATARKRFELDGAGENGANSKALNALEMSRRKAEADLGTYAREQKALEQFALGVDTVESLMTAEGIYIAATEGDNRDKAVALMDGAGLVQKYMGKIGDSADEAAQELAELARKGTGEAEYSQLLKLRGRAESMADAVSVLSKGIETGTYALEVYDTYKQFEAVMDKAQTYADSGAYGDAQKNLLNAFNTLSVLTEKASSIMPPGVSDMAQFYAEAMKTPAMADEFMRKVVDRVDEQAQISGGQAGTQAMRDWVNEGGADLMRDPYLFREAGLSVYEVDQGRPARYAFLPDANGKLIFASQEDYDRIAAMAYYFPIVEGRRMTDADVRQRLDETGAVGVEAMKAEAERKLAEAAANKRVADLVGKPAAATEDWRDWHKFNTLLTTVMPVHCALDRKQEKALFNAWREPDGRERVEQQLTNLGSNLKAAAKK
;
A
#
# COMPACT_ATOMS: atom_id res chain seq x y z
N MET A 1 -49.17 -21.08 -38.79
CA MET A 1 -50.29 -21.80 -38.15
C MET A 1 -49.73 -22.77 -37.13
N MET A 2 -50.10 -22.59 -35.85
CA MET A 2 -50.29 -23.55 -34.74
C MET A 2 -49.29 -24.73 -34.54
N ASN A 3 -48.61 -24.83 -33.37
CA ASN A 3 -49.03 -25.54 -32.12
C ASN A 3 -49.12 -27.08 -32.31
N ARG A 4 -48.83 -28.02 -31.39
CA ARG A 4 -48.55 -28.06 -29.93
C ARG A 4 -48.41 -29.55 -29.52
N THR A 5 -47.74 -29.83 -28.38
CA THR A 5 -48.11 -30.82 -27.30
C THR A 5 -48.14 -32.34 -27.57
N VAL A 6 -48.01 -33.29 -26.63
CA VAL A 6 -47.61 -33.43 -25.20
C VAL A 6 -47.37 -34.94 -24.96
N ARG A 7 -46.45 -35.28 -24.04
CA ARG A 7 -46.16 -36.63 -23.51
C ARG A 7 -46.97 -36.91 -22.23
N ALA A 8 -47.54 -38.11 -22.10
CA ALA A 8 -47.55 -38.96 -20.89
C ALA A 8 -48.52 -40.16 -21.06
N LEU A 9 -48.09 -41.40 -20.75
CA LEU A 9 -48.71 -42.26 -19.71
C LEU A 9 -47.94 -43.57 -19.47
N LEU A 10 -48.07 -44.05 -18.24
CA LEU A 10 -47.47 -45.20 -17.54
C LEU A 10 -48.18 -46.57 -17.77
N VAL A 11 -47.53 -47.64 -17.24
CA VAL A 11 -48.03 -48.84 -16.48
C VAL A 11 -47.39 -50.13 -17.08
N ALA A 12 -46.63 -51.00 -16.40
CA ALA A 12 -46.87 -51.86 -15.21
C ALA A 12 -45.52 -52.42 -14.65
N VAL A 13 -45.26 -52.41 -13.33
CA VAL A 13 -45.37 -53.48 -12.29
C VAL A 13 -44.63 -54.81 -12.56
N LEU A 14 -43.56 -55.08 -11.78
CA LEU A 14 -43.08 -56.42 -11.36
C LEU A 14 -42.47 -56.33 -9.93
N PRO A 15 -42.46 -57.42 -9.13
CA PRO A 15 -42.41 -57.38 -7.67
C PRO A 15 -41.02 -57.59 -7.03
N PHE A 16 -40.96 -57.18 -5.75
CA PHE A 16 -39.88 -57.29 -4.78
C PHE A 16 -39.40 -58.72 -4.45
N GLY A 17 -38.12 -58.88 -4.09
CA GLY A 17 -37.62 -60.04 -3.33
C GLY A 17 -36.09 -60.27 -3.29
N LEU A 18 -35.37 -59.47 -2.49
CA LEU A 18 -34.16 -59.78 -1.69
C LEU A 18 -33.08 -60.79 -2.18
N THR A 19 -31.92 -60.25 -2.58
CA THR A 19 -30.59 -60.65 -2.06
C THR A 19 -29.56 -59.56 -2.37
N PHE A 20 -29.24 -58.70 -1.40
CA PHE A 20 -27.97 -57.97 -1.39
C PHE A 20 -27.24 -58.36 -0.11
N ALA A 21 -26.27 -59.27 -0.26
CA ALA A 21 -25.24 -59.45 0.73
C ALA A 21 -24.38 -58.17 0.73
N LEU A 22 -24.29 -57.52 1.88
CA LEU A 22 -23.29 -56.47 2.14
C LEU A 22 -21.89 -57.05 1.89
N GLN A 23 -21.16 -56.48 0.94
CA GLN A 23 -19.70 -56.51 0.97
C GLN A 23 -19.24 -55.37 1.86
N ALA A 24 -18.85 -55.69 3.10
CA ALA A 24 -17.93 -54.85 3.85
C ALA A 24 -16.56 -55.00 3.17
N GLN A 25 -16.20 -54.06 2.30
CA GLN A 25 -14.81 -53.89 1.86
C GLN A 25 -14.04 -53.27 3.02
N ASP A 26 -13.02 -53.96 3.50
CA ASP A 26 -12.08 -53.48 4.50
C ASP A 26 -11.46 -52.16 4.03
N ALA A 27 -11.76 -51.06 4.71
CA ALA A 27 -11.04 -49.81 4.51
C ALA A 27 -9.54 -50.04 4.81
N PRO A 28 -8.61 -49.50 4.00
CA PRO A 28 -7.18 -49.68 4.24
C PRO A 28 -6.80 -49.16 5.63
N ALA A 29 -5.99 -49.93 6.35
CA ALA A 29 -5.49 -49.53 7.67
C ALA A 29 -4.71 -48.20 7.60
N ARG A 30 -4.89 -47.34 8.59
CA ARG A 30 -4.24 -46.02 8.66
C ARG A 30 -2.73 -46.14 8.80
N THR A 31 -2.02 -45.21 8.18
CA THR A 31 -0.56 -45.10 8.30
C THR A 31 -0.16 -44.31 9.55
N ALA A 32 1.03 -44.56 10.09
CA ALA A 32 1.55 -43.83 11.25
C ALA A 32 1.64 -42.30 11.03
N ALA A 33 1.86 -41.87 9.78
CA ALA A 33 1.86 -40.45 9.41
C ALA A 33 0.45 -39.83 9.52
N GLN A 34 -0.57 -40.54 9.05
CA GLN A 34 -1.97 -40.10 9.17
C GLN A 34 -2.41 -40.00 10.63
N ASP A 35 -2.03 -40.97 11.46
CA ASP A 35 -2.33 -40.95 12.90
C ASP A 35 -1.66 -39.78 13.62
N ARG A 36 -0.41 -39.45 13.26
CA ARG A 36 0.30 -38.29 13.82
C ARG A 36 -0.39 -36.98 13.46
N VAL A 37 -0.76 -36.80 12.18
CA VAL A 37 -1.44 -35.59 11.73
C VAL A 37 -2.81 -35.42 12.39
N MET A 38 -3.57 -36.50 12.54
CA MET A 38 -4.85 -36.46 13.27
C MET A 38 -4.66 -36.15 14.75
N THR A 39 -3.64 -36.70 15.39
CA THR A 39 -3.32 -36.40 16.79
C THR A 39 -3.00 -34.91 16.96
N GLU A 40 -2.17 -34.35 16.07
CA GLU A 40 -1.84 -32.92 16.07
C GLU A 40 -3.10 -32.07 15.84
N LEU A 41 -3.96 -32.45 14.88
CA LEU A 41 -5.23 -31.77 14.63
C LEU A 41 -6.14 -31.81 15.86
N PHE A 42 -6.41 -32.98 16.43
CA PHE A 42 -7.33 -33.16 17.57
C PHE A 42 -6.79 -32.59 18.89
N SER A 43 -5.48 -32.31 18.98
CA SER A 43 -4.88 -31.61 20.12
C SER A 43 -5.15 -30.10 20.13
N LEU A 44 -5.71 -29.53 19.07
CA LEU A 44 -5.99 -28.10 18.99
C LEU A 44 -7.08 -27.66 20.00
N PRO A 45 -6.99 -26.42 20.53
CA PRO A 45 -8.08 -25.83 21.30
C PRO A 45 -9.39 -25.83 20.51
N HIS A 46 -10.52 -26.06 21.19
CA HIS A 46 -11.85 -26.27 20.59
C HIS A 46 -12.15 -25.37 19.37
N ASP A 47 -12.07 -24.05 19.52
CA ASP A 47 -12.44 -23.12 18.45
C ASP A 47 -11.52 -23.23 17.22
N ARG A 48 -10.23 -23.51 17.46
CA ARG A 48 -9.25 -23.76 16.38
C ARG A 48 -9.50 -25.12 15.73
N LEU A 49 -9.84 -26.13 16.51
CA LEU A 49 -10.19 -27.46 16.00
C LEU A 49 -11.41 -27.38 15.08
N MET A 50 -12.51 -26.77 15.55
CA MET A 50 -13.73 -26.61 14.75
C MET A 50 -13.50 -25.77 13.49
N THR A 51 -12.68 -24.71 13.58
CA THR A 51 -12.30 -23.90 12.41
C THR A 51 -11.50 -24.72 11.39
N SER A 52 -10.53 -25.50 11.85
CA SER A 52 -9.71 -26.37 11.00
C SER A 52 -10.56 -27.45 10.33
N MET A 53 -11.44 -28.12 11.07
CA MET A 53 -12.38 -29.11 10.52
C MET A 53 -13.30 -28.49 9.46
N LYS A 54 -13.90 -27.33 9.74
CA LYS A 54 -14.74 -26.61 8.76
C LYS A 54 -13.96 -26.25 7.50
N ALA A 55 -12.70 -25.84 7.64
CA ALA A 55 -11.83 -25.52 6.52
C ALA A 55 -11.48 -26.77 5.68
N LEU A 56 -11.43 -27.95 6.30
CA LEU A 56 -11.31 -29.24 5.62
C LEU A 56 -12.64 -29.73 5.01
N GLY A 57 -13.72 -28.96 5.13
CA GLY A 57 -15.05 -29.34 4.66
C GLY A 57 -15.78 -30.30 5.60
N VAL A 58 -15.30 -30.47 6.83
CA VAL A 58 -15.86 -31.41 7.81
C VAL A 58 -16.58 -30.64 8.91
N THR A 59 -17.86 -30.93 9.13
CA THR A 59 -18.65 -30.34 10.23
C THR A 59 -19.19 -31.47 11.12
N PRO A 60 -18.54 -31.78 12.26
CA PRO A 60 -19.02 -32.78 13.19
C PRO A 60 -20.39 -32.38 13.77
N SER A 61 -21.29 -33.35 13.91
CA SER A 61 -22.57 -33.12 14.59
C SER A 61 -22.38 -33.04 16.11
N GLU A 62 -23.31 -32.40 16.81
CA GLU A 62 -23.31 -32.33 18.28
C GLU A 62 -23.40 -33.73 18.92
N GLU A 63 -24.16 -34.63 18.30
CA GLU A 63 -24.28 -36.02 18.74
C GLU A 63 -22.95 -36.77 18.63
N TYR A 64 -22.21 -36.54 17.54
CA TYR A 64 -20.91 -37.16 17.33
C TYR A 64 -19.90 -36.65 18.36
N LEU A 65 -19.87 -35.34 18.58
CA LEU A 65 -19.00 -34.75 19.60
C LEU A 65 -19.41 -35.19 21.01
N SER A 66 -20.71 -35.42 21.25
CA SER A 66 -21.19 -35.99 22.51
C SER A 66 -20.76 -37.45 22.69
N CYS A 67 -20.69 -38.25 21.61
CA CYS A 67 -20.07 -39.57 21.64
C CYS A 67 -18.59 -39.46 22.02
N VAL A 68 -17.84 -38.57 21.36
CA VAL A 68 -16.40 -38.36 21.61
C VAL A 68 -16.15 -38.01 23.08
N CYS A 69 -16.93 -37.09 23.64
CA CYS A 69 -16.83 -36.72 25.06
C CYS A 69 -17.17 -37.88 26.00
N ARG A 70 -18.14 -38.74 25.65
CA ARG A 70 -18.50 -39.91 26.46
C ARG A 70 -17.44 -41.01 26.40
N ALA A 71 -16.88 -41.24 25.21
CA ALA A 71 -15.83 -42.23 24.98
C ALA A 71 -14.49 -41.82 25.61
N ALA A 72 -14.25 -40.52 25.82
CA ALA A 72 -13.11 -40.02 26.58
C ALA A 72 -13.13 -40.43 28.07
N GLY A 73 -14.30 -40.80 28.61
CA GLY A 73 -14.40 -41.39 29.94
C GLY A 73 -14.04 -40.43 31.08
N TYR A 74 -14.28 -39.13 30.94
CA TYR A 74 -13.98 -38.14 31.96
C TYR A 74 -14.81 -38.29 33.25
N GLY A 75 -15.97 -38.95 33.16
CA GLY A 75 -16.86 -39.23 34.29
C GLY A 75 -17.04 -40.72 34.58
N THR A 76 -17.74 -41.03 35.68
CA THR A 76 -18.12 -42.40 36.05
C THR A 76 -19.40 -42.84 35.35
N SER A 77 -19.73 -44.13 35.39
CA SER A 77 -20.94 -44.70 34.75
C SER A 77 -22.26 -44.09 35.24
N SER A 78 -22.27 -43.42 36.40
CA SER A 78 -23.41 -42.70 36.96
C SER A 78 -23.51 -41.24 36.54
N THR A 79 -22.58 -40.73 35.74
CA THR A 79 -22.56 -39.34 35.25
C THR A 79 -22.96 -39.26 33.78
N GLN A 80 -23.70 -38.21 33.43
CA GLN A 80 -24.01 -37.86 32.05
C GLN A 80 -22.83 -37.11 31.44
N GLN A 81 -22.36 -37.58 30.28
CA GLN A 81 -21.25 -36.98 29.53
C GLN A 81 -21.75 -36.60 28.13
N TYR A 82 -21.64 -35.32 27.80
CA TYR A 82 -22.11 -34.77 26.53
C TYR A 82 -21.28 -33.56 26.11
N TYR A 83 -21.39 -33.18 24.84
CA TYR A 83 -20.71 -32.02 24.28
C TYR A 83 -21.60 -30.79 24.38
N HIS A 84 -21.05 -29.69 24.90
CA HIS A 84 -21.68 -28.37 24.90
C HIS A 84 -20.59 -27.29 25.11
N PRO A 85 -20.27 -26.43 24.12
CA PRO A 85 -19.22 -25.41 24.25
C PRO A 85 -19.70 -24.13 24.95
N GLY A 86 -21.01 -23.86 24.92
CA GLY A 86 -21.62 -22.65 25.48
C GLY A 86 -22.02 -22.75 26.95
N THR A 87 -22.70 -21.72 27.44
CA THR A 87 -23.34 -21.69 28.76
C THR A 87 -24.53 -22.66 28.82
N ILE A 88 -24.63 -23.49 29.87
CA ILE A 88 -25.80 -24.35 30.11
C ILE A 88 -26.70 -23.66 31.14
N GLY A 89 -27.89 -23.22 30.74
CA GLY A 89 -28.84 -22.51 31.61
C GLY A 89 -28.53 -21.02 31.79
N GLU A 90 -28.98 -20.43 32.91
CA GLU A 90 -28.64 -19.05 33.27
C GLU A 90 -27.21 -18.97 33.83
N TYR A 91 -26.51 -17.86 33.53
CA TYR A 91 -25.12 -17.67 33.93
C TYR A 91 -24.97 -17.42 35.43
N ASP A 92 -24.24 -18.29 36.15
CA ASP A 92 -23.77 -18.08 37.52
C ASP A 92 -22.29 -18.46 37.61
N LYS A 93 -21.47 -17.51 38.07
CA LYS A 93 -20.02 -17.67 38.26
C LYS A 93 -19.65 -18.80 39.24
N ARG A 94 -20.58 -19.26 40.08
CA ARG A 94 -20.33 -20.32 41.07
C ARG A 94 -20.38 -21.74 40.49
N TYR A 95 -21.03 -21.94 39.34
CA TYR A 95 -21.24 -23.27 38.75
C TYR A 95 -20.48 -23.41 37.44
N SER A 96 -19.55 -24.38 37.37
CA SER A 96 -18.61 -24.51 36.26
C SER A 96 -19.28 -24.68 34.88
N CYS A 97 -20.49 -25.24 34.83
CA CYS A 97 -21.23 -25.44 33.58
C CYS A 97 -22.11 -24.27 33.15
N GLN A 98 -22.25 -23.26 34.00
CA GLN A 98 -23.01 -22.04 33.72
C GLN A 98 -22.13 -20.91 33.16
N HIS A 99 -20.91 -21.21 32.72
CA HIS A 99 -20.06 -20.28 31.96
C HIS A 99 -19.44 -20.99 30.75
N PRO A 100 -19.17 -20.31 29.63
CA PRO A 100 -18.47 -20.90 28.48
C PRO A 100 -17.12 -21.48 28.90
N GLY A 101 -16.64 -22.51 28.20
CA GLY A 101 -15.38 -23.16 28.52
C GLY A 101 -15.18 -24.43 27.72
N ASP A 102 -14.37 -25.34 28.26
CA ASP A 102 -14.11 -26.60 27.60
C ASP A 102 -15.41 -27.36 27.27
N PRO A 103 -15.48 -28.03 26.11
CA PRO A 103 -16.75 -28.43 25.54
C PRO A 103 -17.29 -29.76 26.07
N CYS A 104 -16.49 -30.64 26.67
CA CYS A 104 -17.00 -31.90 27.21
C CYS A 104 -17.50 -31.71 28.64
N VAL A 105 -18.82 -31.82 28.83
CA VAL A 105 -19.49 -31.61 30.10
C VAL A 105 -19.77 -32.94 30.77
N VAL A 106 -19.42 -33.04 32.06
CA VAL A 106 -19.73 -34.19 32.93
C VAL A 106 -20.67 -33.72 34.03
N SER A 107 -21.86 -34.30 34.11
CA SER A 107 -22.95 -33.90 35.02
C SER A 107 -23.46 -35.10 35.84
N GLY A 108 -23.58 -34.96 37.16
CA GLY A 108 -24.19 -35.99 38.03
C GLY A 108 -23.92 -35.84 39.54
N PHE A 109 -22.69 -35.48 39.92
CA PHE A 109 -22.29 -35.19 41.32
C PHE A 109 -21.80 -33.74 41.49
N GLY A 110 -22.33 -32.86 40.65
CA GLY A 110 -21.70 -31.59 40.30
C GLY A 110 -21.56 -31.51 38.78
N CYS A 111 -20.96 -30.43 38.30
CA CYS A 111 -20.77 -30.22 36.88
C CYS A 111 -19.35 -29.73 36.60
N THR A 112 -18.64 -30.44 35.73
CA THR A 112 -17.25 -30.13 35.35
C THR A 112 -17.12 -30.12 33.83
N ARG A 113 -16.16 -29.34 33.31
CA ARG A 113 -15.87 -29.21 31.89
C ARG A 113 -14.46 -29.71 31.58
N HIS A 114 -14.29 -30.40 30.45
CA HIS A 114 -13.04 -31.02 30.02
C HIS A 114 -12.82 -30.79 28.51
N PRO A 115 -11.56 -30.70 28.04
CA PRO A 115 -11.26 -30.51 26.64
C PRO A 115 -11.69 -31.72 25.79
N LEU A 116 -11.81 -31.54 24.47
CA LEU A 116 -11.94 -32.68 23.57
C LEU A 116 -10.68 -33.57 23.66
N PRO A 117 -10.81 -34.90 23.57
CA PRO A 117 -9.67 -35.80 23.62
C PRO A 117 -8.83 -35.66 22.35
N SER A 118 -7.51 -35.76 22.48
CA SER A 118 -6.58 -35.70 21.33
C SER A 118 -6.31 -37.07 20.69
N ASP A 119 -6.71 -38.18 21.33
CA ASP A 119 -6.46 -39.55 20.84
C ASP A 119 -7.38 -39.86 19.64
N PRO A 120 -6.83 -40.07 18.43
CA PRO A 120 -7.62 -40.37 17.22
C PRO A 120 -8.50 -41.62 17.35
N LYS A 121 -8.13 -42.60 18.18
CA LYS A 121 -8.90 -43.84 18.36
C LYS A 121 -10.27 -43.58 18.97
N ILE A 122 -10.37 -42.58 19.85
CA ILE A 122 -11.64 -42.18 20.46
C ILE A 122 -12.57 -41.62 19.37
N TRP A 123 -12.04 -40.78 18.49
CA TRP A 123 -12.79 -40.20 17.37
C TRP A 123 -13.23 -41.28 16.37
N GLU A 124 -12.33 -42.20 16.01
CA GLU A 124 -12.65 -43.34 15.13
C GLU A 124 -13.78 -44.21 15.67
N SER A 125 -13.74 -44.53 16.97
CA SER A 125 -14.76 -45.36 17.60
C SER A 125 -16.15 -44.73 17.51
N CYS A 126 -16.22 -43.40 17.60
CA CYS A 126 -17.46 -42.65 17.43
C CYS A 126 -17.87 -42.50 15.97
N ALA A 127 -16.91 -42.44 15.04
CA ALA A 127 -17.19 -42.35 13.61
C ALA A 127 -17.82 -43.63 13.06
N ALA A 128 -17.50 -44.78 13.65
CA ALA A 128 -18.16 -46.06 13.35
C ALA A 128 -19.61 -46.10 13.84
N ALA A 129 -19.92 -45.46 14.99
CA ALA A 129 -21.25 -45.45 15.58
C ALA A 129 -22.17 -44.36 15.01
N GLN A 130 -21.59 -43.25 14.53
CA GLN A 130 -22.28 -42.11 13.95
C GLN A 130 -21.50 -41.60 12.74
N PRO A 131 -21.82 -42.06 11.52
CA PRO A 131 -21.16 -41.57 10.31
C PRO A 131 -21.44 -40.07 10.14
N GLY A 132 -20.49 -39.36 9.53
CA GLY A 132 -20.57 -37.93 9.28
C GLY A 132 -21.58 -37.55 8.19
N GLN A 133 -21.50 -36.30 7.74
CA GLN A 133 -22.23 -35.86 6.54
C GLN A 133 -21.90 -36.79 5.36
N ASP A 134 -22.93 -37.14 4.59
CA ASP A 134 -22.86 -38.05 3.43
C ASP A 134 -22.50 -39.51 3.72
N GLY A 135 -22.58 -39.95 4.98
CA GLY A 135 -22.37 -41.35 5.36
C GLY A 135 -20.89 -41.77 5.45
N VAL A 136 -19.96 -40.82 5.29
CA VAL A 136 -18.51 -41.05 5.41
C VAL A 136 -18.08 -40.85 6.87
N ALA A 137 -17.19 -41.71 7.36
CA ALA A 137 -16.61 -41.54 8.69
C ALA A 137 -15.86 -40.19 8.78
N ILE A 138 -16.16 -39.40 9.82
CA ILE A 138 -15.62 -38.03 9.98
C ILE A 138 -14.08 -38.00 9.90
N THR A 139 -13.44 -38.99 10.49
CA THR A 139 -11.98 -39.14 10.47
C THR A 139 -11.43 -39.40 9.06
N ASP A 140 -12.17 -40.11 8.21
CA ASP A 140 -11.76 -40.36 6.82
C ASP A 140 -12.00 -39.11 5.96
N ALA A 141 -13.09 -38.38 6.23
CA ALA A 141 -13.35 -37.07 5.60
C ALA A 141 -12.26 -36.04 5.97
N VAL A 142 -11.75 -36.05 7.21
CA VAL A 142 -10.62 -35.23 7.64
C VAL A 142 -9.36 -35.56 6.84
N LEU A 143 -9.01 -36.85 6.74
CA LEU A 143 -7.82 -37.28 5.98
C LEU A 143 -7.95 -36.97 4.49
N ALA A 144 -9.13 -37.16 3.91
CA ALA A 144 -9.41 -36.79 2.52
C ALA A 144 -9.28 -35.27 2.30
N GLY A 145 -9.77 -34.45 3.24
CA GLY A 145 -9.62 -33.00 3.18
C GLY A 145 -8.16 -32.53 3.30
N ILE A 146 -7.35 -33.23 4.09
CA ILE A 146 -5.89 -32.97 4.20
C ILE A 146 -5.20 -33.34 2.89
N ALA A 147 -5.41 -34.56 2.39
CA ALA A 147 -4.82 -35.02 1.14
C ALA A 147 -5.23 -34.13 -0.05
N ALA A 148 -6.50 -33.75 -0.12
CA ALA A 148 -7.01 -32.84 -1.15
C ALA A 148 -6.35 -31.46 -1.09
N ARG A 149 -5.92 -30.98 0.08
CA ARG A 149 -5.17 -29.72 0.21
C ARG A 149 -3.69 -29.87 -0.15
N GLU A 150 -3.10 -31.03 0.08
CA GLU A 150 -1.74 -31.35 -0.36
C GLU A 150 -1.63 -31.47 -1.88
N THR A 151 -2.67 -32.03 -2.53
CA THR A 151 -2.70 -32.23 -3.98
C THR A 151 -3.44 -31.14 -4.76
N ALA A 152 -4.23 -30.29 -4.09
CA ALA A 152 -4.82 -29.14 -4.75
C ALA A 152 -3.69 -28.27 -5.30
N PRO A 153 -3.75 -27.86 -6.59
CA PRO A 153 -2.89 -26.78 -7.05
C PRO A 153 -3.15 -25.63 -6.10
N VAL A 154 -2.14 -25.26 -5.31
CA VAL A 154 -2.19 -24.12 -4.39
C VAL A 154 -2.86 -23.02 -5.18
N LYS A 155 -4.12 -22.66 -4.85
CA LYS A 155 -4.84 -21.54 -5.49
C LYS A 155 -3.80 -20.45 -5.64
N THR A 156 -3.39 -20.20 -6.89
CA THR A 156 -2.09 -19.61 -7.24
C THR A 156 -1.74 -18.59 -6.18
N ARG A 157 -0.84 -18.96 -5.25
CA ARG A 157 -0.34 -17.99 -4.29
C ARG A 157 0.16 -16.86 -5.17
N ASP A 158 -0.49 -15.71 -5.04
CA ASP A 158 -0.14 -14.57 -5.86
C ASP A 158 1.22 -14.11 -5.37
N PHE A 159 2.27 -14.68 -5.98
CA PHE A 159 3.64 -14.38 -5.62
C PHE A 159 3.99 -12.94 -5.97
N GLY A 160 3.25 -12.30 -6.90
CA GLY A 160 3.32 -10.87 -7.13
C GLY A 160 2.84 -10.09 -5.90
N LYS A 161 1.65 -10.42 -5.39
CA LYS A 161 1.14 -9.84 -4.15
C LYS A 161 2.05 -10.12 -2.94
N LEU A 162 2.50 -11.36 -2.75
CA LEU A 162 3.41 -11.72 -1.66
C LEU A 162 4.76 -11.01 -1.77
N TYR A 163 5.28 -10.83 -2.98
CA TYR A 163 6.48 -10.05 -3.22
C TYR A 163 6.27 -8.59 -2.87
N ALA A 164 5.17 -7.98 -3.33
CA ALA A 164 4.81 -6.61 -2.96
C ALA A 164 4.65 -6.43 -1.45
N GLU A 165 3.99 -7.36 -0.75
CA GLU A 165 3.88 -7.36 0.71
C GLU A 165 5.24 -7.54 1.42
N CYS A 166 6.15 -8.33 0.83
CA CYS A 166 7.49 -8.55 1.35
C CYS A 166 8.40 -7.33 1.15
N GLN A 167 8.28 -6.67 0.01
CA GLN A 167 8.94 -5.39 -0.27
C GLN A 167 8.39 -4.30 0.64
N ALA A 168 7.07 -4.13 0.73
CA ALA A 168 6.45 -3.17 1.63
C ALA A 168 6.92 -3.36 3.08
N ARG A 169 7.11 -4.61 3.51
CA ARG A 169 7.71 -4.93 4.82
C ARG A 169 9.19 -4.60 4.90
N HIS A 170 9.98 -4.94 3.89
CA HIS A 170 11.39 -4.54 3.85
C HIS A 170 11.52 -3.05 3.99
N TRP A 171 10.79 -2.28 3.19
CA TRP A 171 10.76 -0.82 3.25
C TRP A 171 10.20 -0.29 4.56
N ALA A 172 9.19 -0.95 5.15
CA ALA A 172 8.73 -0.59 6.48
C ALA A 172 9.83 -0.78 7.52
N LEU A 173 10.56 -1.90 7.47
CA LEU A 173 11.71 -2.21 8.33
C LEU A 173 12.93 -1.35 7.99
N GLU A 174 13.13 -0.91 6.76
CA GLU A 174 14.21 0.01 6.42
C GLU A 174 13.90 1.40 7.00
N LYS A 175 12.66 1.88 6.82
CA LYS A 175 12.13 3.12 7.42
C LYS A 175 12.13 3.10 8.95
N THR A 176 11.84 1.96 9.58
CA THR A 176 11.78 1.87 11.06
C THR A 176 13.08 1.40 11.67
N ASP A 177 13.78 0.43 11.09
CA ASP A 177 14.93 -0.24 11.70
C ASP A 177 16.25 0.39 11.26
N ALA A 178 16.45 0.87 10.03
CA ALA A 178 17.73 1.53 9.68
C ALA A 178 17.96 2.80 10.51
N ALA A 179 16.89 3.57 10.76
CA ALA A 179 16.91 4.71 11.67
C ALA A 179 16.87 4.32 13.16
N ARG A 180 16.55 3.06 13.52
CA ARG A 180 16.48 2.57 14.91
C ARG A 180 17.58 1.59 15.31
N ILE A 181 18.38 1.02 14.42
CA ILE A 181 19.38 -0.01 14.77
C ILE A 181 20.30 0.50 15.91
N PRO A 182 20.85 1.74 15.87
CA PRO A 182 21.61 2.27 17.01
C PRO A 182 20.75 2.51 18.25
N PHE A 183 19.50 2.97 18.08
CA PHE A 183 18.58 3.29 19.19
C PHE A 183 18.01 2.05 19.88
N ASP A 184 17.84 0.95 19.15
CA ASP A 184 17.44 -0.36 19.65
C ASP A 184 18.60 -1.01 20.41
N GLY A 185 19.82 -0.86 19.91
CA GLY A 185 21.03 -1.19 20.66
C GLY A 185 21.10 -0.39 21.96
N ALA A 186 20.82 0.91 21.92
CA ALA A 186 20.82 1.77 23.09
C ALA A 186 19.77 1.35 24.13
N ALA A 187 18.52 1.11 23.70
CA ALA A 187 17.45 0.63 24.57
C ALA A 187 17.78 -0.74 25.19
N TYR A 188 18.40 -1.63 24.42
CA TYR A 188 18.84 -2.92 24.91
C TYR A 188 19.94 -2.78 25.96
N LEU A 189 20.99 -1.99 25.70
CA LEU A 189 22.06 -1.73 26.67
C LEU A 189 21.50 -1.08 27.94
N GLN A 190 20.57 -0.15 27.82
CA GLN A 190 19.89 0.46 28.97
C GLN A 190 19.11 -0.56 29.79
N ALA A 191 18.41 -1.51 29.15
CA ALA A 191 17.74 -2.62 29.84
C ALA A 191 18.73 -3.56 30.56
N GLN A 192 19.97 -3.65 30.08
CA GLN A 192 21.07 -4.37 30.75
C GLN A 192 21.74 -3.55 31.87
N GLY A 193 21.20 -2.37 32.21
CA GLY A 193 21.74 -1.50 33.27
C GLY A 193 22.89 -0.58 32.83
N ILE A 194 23.22 -0.53 31.53
CA ILE A 194 24.23 0.38 31.00
C ILE A 194 23.58 1.75 30.78
N ARG A 195 23.91 2.73 31.62
CA ARG A 195 23.41 4.10 31.47
C ARG A 195 24.05 4.77 30.25
N ILE A 196 23.26 5.01 29.22
CA ILE A 196 23.65 5.81 28.06
C ILE A 196 23.30 7.27 28.36
N LEU A 197 24.26 8.18 28.13
CA LEU A 197 24.07 9.61 28.33
C LEU A 197 23.36 10.23 27.13
N ALA A 198 22.66 11.36 27.33
CA ALA A 198 22.22 12.18 26.20
C ALA A 198 23.44 12.74 25.44
N PRO A 199 23.37 13.02 24.13
CA PRO A 199 24.50 13.61 23.42
C PRO A 199 24.81 15.03 23.94
N PRO A 200 26.08 15.42 24.08
CA PRO A 200 26.45 16.75 24.53
C PRO A 200 26.04 17.84 23.51
N PRO A 201 25.81 19.10 23.93
CA PRO A 201 25.30 20.16 23.06
C PRO A 201 26.07 20.36 21.75
N LYS A 202 27.41 20.25 21.77
CA LYS A 202 28.23 20.37 20.56
C LYS A 202 28.06 19.21 19.59
N ILE A 203 27.91 17.97 20.09
CA ILE A 203 27.60 16.81 19.25
C ILE A 203 26.18 16.90 18.72
N ALA A 204 25.22 17.32 19.56
CA ALA A 204 23.85 17.56 19.13
C ALA A 204 23.77 18.66 18.04
N ALA A 205 24.52 19.75 18.20
CA ALA A 205 24.63 20.81 17.21
C ALA A 205 25.29 20.34 15.91
N ARG A 206 26.33 19.50 16.00
CA ARG A 206 26.96 18.88 14.82
C ARG A 206 26.00 17.93 14.10
N HIS A 207 25.30 17.06 14.82
CA HIS A 207 24.27 16.20 14.23
C HIS A 207 23.15 17.02 13.58
N LYS A 208 22.77 18.15 14.19
CA LYS A 208 21.81 19.09 13.60
C LYS A 208 22.37 19.74 12.32
N ALA A 209 23.64 20.15 12.31
CA ALA A 209 24.28 20.71 11.13
C ALA A 209 24.41 19.67 10.00
N ASP A 210 24.83 18.46 10.31
CA ASP A 210 24.92 17.34 9.36
C ASP A 210 23.52 17.01 8.80
N ALA A 211 22.48 17.03 9.63
CA ALA A 211 21.10 16.87 9.20
C ALA A 211 20.62 18.03 8.31
N GLN A 212 21.02 19.26 8.59
CA GLN A 212 20.72 20.44 7.76
C GLN A 212 21.45 20.37 6.42
N THR A 213 22.70 19.93 6.38
CA THR A 213 23.46 19.71 5.14
C THR A 213 22.84 18.59 4.31
N ALA A 214 22.44 17.49 4.94
CA ALA A 214 21.71 16.42 4.26
C ALA A 214 20.36 16.92 3.72
N GLN A 215 19.64 17.75 4.49
CA GLN A 215 18.40 18.37 4.04
C GLN A 215 18.61 19.29 2.83
N ALA A 216 19.66 20.12 2.84
CA ALA A 216 19.99 21.00 1.71
C ALA A 216 20.33 20.20 0.45
N SER A 217 21.12 19.13 0.59
CA SER A 217 21.43 18.22 -0.52
C SER A 217 20.19 17.52 -1.07
N VAL A 218 19.26 17.11 -0.20
CA VAL A 218 17.96 16.55 -0.61
C VAL A 218 17.12 17.59 -1.34
N GLN A 219 17.08 18.84 -0.87
CA GLN A 219 16.36 19.93 -1.55
C GLN A 219 16.91 20.19 -2.96
N GLU A 220 18.24 20.23 -3.12
CA GLU A 220 18.91 20.39 -4.41
C GLU A 220 18.57 19.23 -5.36
N GLN A 221 18.65 18.00 -4.89
CA GLN A 221 18.29 16.84 -5.71
C GLN A 221 16.80 16.78 -6.06
N MET A 222 15.92 17.23 -5.16
CA MET A 222 14.49 17.33 -5.46
C MET A 222 14.19 18.42 -6.49
N GLN A 223 14.96 19.51 -6.48
CA GLN A 223 14.83 20.56 -7.48
C GLN A 223 15.31 20.07 -8.85
N GLN A 224 16.44 19.36 -8.91
CA GLN A 224 16.90 18.69 -10.12
C GLN A 224 15.86 17.67 -10.62
N MET A 225 15.32 16.83 -9.73
CA MET A 225 14.28 15.87 -10.08
C MET A 225 13.01 16.56 -10.60
N ARG A 226 12.63 17.72 -10.03
CA ARG A 226 11.51 18.52 -10.54
C ARG A 226 11.79 19.03 -11.95
N GLU A 227 13.00 19.51 -12.21
CA GLU A 227 13.42 19.96 -13.54
C GLU A 227 13.45 18.81 -14.55
N ASP A 228 13.98 17.64 -14.17
CA ASP A 228 14.05 16.44 -15.02
C ASP A 228 12.65 15.88 -15.29
N LEU A 229 11.79 15.84 -14.26
CA LEU A 229 10.40 15.40 -14.38
C LEU A 229 9.62 16.36 -15.29
N LYS A 230 9.79 17.67 -15.09
CA LYS A 230 9.21 18.70 -15.95
C LYS A 230 9.65 18.51 -17.39
N ALA A 231 10.95 18.40 -17.64
CA ALA A 231 11.50 18.21 -18.97
C ALA A 231 11.02 16.92 -19.63
N SER A 232 10.94 15.82 -18.87
CA SER A 232 10.49 14.53 -19.40
C SER A 232 9.00 14.50 -19.68
N VAL A 233 8.17 15.09 -18.81
CA VAL A 233 6.73 15.24 -19.07
C VAL A 233 6.56 16.16 -20.29
N GLU A 234 7.18 17.33 -20.32
CA GLU A 234 7.04 18.28 -21.44
C GLU A 234 7.50 17.68 -22.79
N ALA A 235 8.64 16.97 -22.83
CA ALA A 235 9.16 16.36 -24.05
C ALA A 235 8.35 15.16 -24.54
N ASN A 236 7.96 14.24 -23.63
CA ASN A 236 7.28 13.01 -24.02
C ASN A 236 5.79 13.23 -24.31
N LEU A 237 5.12 14.12 -23.58
CA LEU A 237 3.71 14.43 -23.78
C LEU A 237 3.47 15.04 -25.15
N ALA A 238 4.29 16.03 -25.51
CA ALA A 238 4.22 16.69 -26.80
C ALA A 238 4.49 15.71 -27.95
N ALA A 239 5.53 14.88 -27.82
CA ALA A 239 5.87 13.89 -28.84
C ALA A 239 4.78 12.82 -29.04
N GLN A 240 4.09 12.40 -27.97
CA GLN A 240 3.07 11.35 -28.06
C GLN A 240 1.72 11.86 -28.57
N ILE A 241 1.27 13.04 -28.11
CA ILE A 241 0.01 13.63 -28.58
C ILE A 241 0.14 14.06 -30.05
N PHE A 242 1.20 14.79 -30.36
CA PHE A 242 1.33 15.42 -31.68
C PHE A 242 2.02 14.52 -32.69
N GLY A 243 2.84 13.55 -32.28
CA GLY A 243 3.52 12.64 -33.20
C GLY A 243 2.57 11.81 -34.08
N GLN A 244 1.39 11.43 -33.55
CA GLN A 244 0.37 10.69 -34.32
C GLN A 244 -0.42 11.61 -35.27
N VAL A 245 -0.66 12.86 -34.86
CA VAL A 245 -1.40 13.85 -35.66
C VAL A 245 -0.51 14.41 -36.78
N ALA A 246 0.75 14.69 -36.46
CA ALA A 246 1.79 15.20 -37.35
C ALA A 246 2.15 14.26 -38.51
N GLN A 247 1.95 12.95 -38.33
CA GLN A 247 2.30 11.98 -39.37
C GLN A 247 1.34 12.00 -40.56
N ASN A 248 0.10 12.49 -40.39
CA ASN A 248 -0.93 12.48 -41.44
C ASN A 248 -1.87 13.70 -41.38
N PRO A 249 -1.37 14.95 -41.41
CA PRO A 249 -2.19 16.16 -41.26
C PRO A 249 -3.31 16.23 -42.31
N ASP A 250 -3.01 15.91 -43.57
CA ASP A 250 -3.97 15.91 -44.67
C ASP A 250 -5.16 14.97 -44.40
N THR A 251 -4.91 13.81 -43.79
CA THR A 251 -5.94 12.82 -43.46
C THR A 251 -6.91 13.34 -42.41
N TYR A 252 -6.43 14.13 -41.45
CA TYR A 252 -7.28 14.72 -40.42
C TYR A 252 -8.09 15.90 -40.93
N THR A 253 -7.49 16.73 -41.79
CA THR A 253 -8.21 17.82 -42.49
C THR A 253 -9.32 17.25 -43.38
N GLU A 254 -9.01 16.21 -44.16
CA GLU A 254 -10.00 15.54 -45.00
C GLU A 254 -11.14 14.93 -44.17
N ALA A 255 -10.82 14.33 -43.02
CA ALA A 255 -11.82 13.78 -42.09
C ALA A 255 -12.72 14.87 -41.49
N ALA A 256 -12.13 16.00 -41.07
CA ALA A 256 -12.87 17.15 -40.58
C ALA A 256 -13.82 17.71 -41.66
N ASP A 257 -13.33 17.90 -42.88
CA ASP A 257 -14.12 18.37 -44.03
C ASP A 257 -15.26 17.41 -44.38
N THR A 258 -15.00 16.10 -44.34
CA THR A 258 -16.00 15.07 -44.63
C THR A 258 -17.10 15.04 -43.57
N VAL A 259 -16.75 15.19 -42.28
CA VAL A 259 -17.72 15.30 -41.20
C VAL A 259 -18.52 16.61 -41.31
N LEU A 260 -17.87 17.71 -41.68
CA LEU A 260 -18.51 19.00 -41.90
C LEU A 260 -19.53 18.93 -43.05
N ASP A 261 -19.17 18.30 -44.16
CA ASP A 261 -20.04 18.07 -45.31
C ASP A 261 -21.25 17.19 -44.93
N TYR A 262 -21.02 16.13 -44.14
CA TYR A 262 -22.10 15.30 -43.63
C TYR A 262 -23.06 16.08 -42.70
N VAL A 263 -22.52 16.89 -41.78
CA VAL A 263 -23.35 17.70 -40.87
C VAL A 263 -24.17 18.74 -41.63
N LYS A 264 -23.59 19.40 -42.64
CA LYS A 264 -24.32 20.33 -43.53
C LYS A 264 -25.44 19.61 -44.29
N LEU A 265 -25.19 18.40 -44.77
CA LEU A 265 -26.20 17.58 -45.44
C LEU A 265 -27.34 17.20 -44.48
N MET A 266 -27.02 16.74 -43.26
CA MET A 266 -28.03 16.41 -42.25
C MET A 266 -28.86 17.63 -41.86
N GLN A 267 -28.25 18.81 -41.74
CA GLN A 267 -29.00 20.05 -41.50
C GLN A 267 -29.96 20.36 -42.64
N TRP A 268 -29.51 20.20 -43.89
CA TRP A 268 -30.36 20.40 -45.05
C TRP A 268 -31.54 19.42 -45.06
N GLU A 269 -31.30 18.13 -44.83
CA GLU A 269 -32.34 17.09 -44.79
C GLU A 269 -33.37 17.40 -43.68
N ARG A 270 -32.89 17.74 -42.48
CA ARG A 270 -33.75 18.11 -41.34
C ARG A 270 -34.54 19.38 -41.62
N LYS A 271 -33.97 20.37 -42.31
CA LYS A 271 -34.68 21.57 -42.73
C LYS A 271 -35.77 21.25 -43.75
N ALA A 272 -35.48 20.45 -44.77
CA ALA A 272 -36.46 20.00 -45.75
C ALA A 272 -37.61 19.19 -45.10
N ARG A 273 -37.28 18.32 -44.14
CA ARG A 273 -38.26 17.56 -43.36
C ARG A 273 -39.11 18.48 -42.47
N LEU A 274 -38.51 19.49 -41.86
CA LEU A 274 -39.22 20.49 -41.06
C LEU A 274 -40.20 21.31 -41.91
N GLU A 275 -39.81 21.68 -43.13
CA GLU A 275 -40.69 22.36 -44.10
C GLU A 275 -41.87 21.46 -44.50
N THR A 276 -41.59 20.18 -44.79
CA THR A 276 -42.62 19.17 -45.11
C THR A 276 -43.60 18.99 -43.95
N LEU A 277 -43.08 18.73 -42.74
CA LEU A 277 -43.90 18.59 -41.52
C LEU A 277 -44.69 19.85 -41.22
N SER A 278 -44.15 21.04 -41.48
CA SER A 278 -44.87 22.30 -41.31
C SER A 278 -46.04 22.42 -42.27
N GLY A 279 -45.88 21.99 -43.53
CA GLY A 279 -46.96 21.90 -44.51
C GLY A 279 -48.03 20.88 -44.12
N GLU A 280 -47.62 19.71 -43.61
CA GLU A 280 -48.53 18.67 -43.11
C GLU A 280 -49.31 19.14 -41.87
N VAL A 281 -48.64 19.78 -40.90
CA VAL A 281 -49.28 20.39 -39.73
C VAL A 281 -50.28 21.46 -40.17
N ALA A 282 -49.93 22.33 -41.11
CA ALA A 282 -50.84 23.36 -41.62
C ALA A 282 -52.07 22.73 -42.29
N THR A 283 -51.89 21.65 -43.04
CA THR A 283 -52.98 20.91 -43.70
C THR A 283 -53.87 20.19 -42.68
N ALA A 284 -53.27 19.49 -41.71
CA ALA A 284 -53.97 18.79 -40.64
C ALA A 284 -54.74 19.77 -39.74
N ARG A 285 -54.15 20.93 -39.44
CA ARG A 285 -54.81 22.00 -38.68
C ARG A 285 -56.03 22.55 -39.43
N LYS A 286 -55.93 22.81 -40.74
CA LYS A 286 -57.09 23.20 -41.57
C LYS A 286 -58.20 22.14 -41.55
N ARG A 287 -57.86 20.85 -41.63
CA ARG A 287 -58.85 19.75 -41.52
C ARG A 287 -59.52 19.74 -40.15
N PHE A 288 -58.73 19.88 -39.09
CA PHE A 288 -59.24 19.97 -37.72
C PHE A 288 -60.18 21.17 -37.52
N GLU A 289 -59.86 22.33 -38.12
CA GLU A 289 -60.72 23.52 -38.11
C GLU A 289 -62.03 23.31 -38.91
N LEU A 290 -61.96 22.62 -40.04
CA LEU A 290 -63.12 22.35 -40.92
C LEU A 290 -64.09 21.30 -40.36
N ASP A 291 -63.59 20.26 -39.70
CA ASP A 291 -64.43 19.19 -39.14
C ASP A 291 -65.15 19.62 -37.85
N GLY A 292 -64.85 20.82 -37.35
CA GLY A 292 -65.31 21.33 -36.05
C GLY A 292 -64.63 20.59 -34.90
N ALA A 293 -64.50 21.23 -33.75
CA ALA A 293 -63.94 20.62 -32.53
C ALA A 293 -64.80 19.47 -31.94
N GLY A 294 -65.68 18.85 -32.75
CA GLY A 294 -66.64 17.84 -32.33
C GLY A 294 -66.04 16.44 -32.32
N GLU A 295 -65.90 15.90 -31.11
CA GLU A 295 -65.79 14.49 -30.64
C GLU A 295 -64.90 13.45 -31.36
N ASN A 296 -64.53 13.62 -32.63
CA ASN A 296 -63.64 12.70 -33.33
C ASN A 296 -62.16 12.98 -32.98
N GLY A 297 -61.72 12.40 -31.86
CA GLY A 297 -60.35 12.52 -31.35
C GLY A 297 -59.23 12.01 -32.29
N ALA A 298 -59.56 11.45 -33.46
CA ALA A 298 -58.59 10.97 -34.44
C ALA A 298 -57.79 12.13 -35.07
N ASN A 299 -58.46 13.20 -35.53
CA ASN A 299 -57.79 14.33 -36.18
C ASN A 299 -56.95 15.16 -35.20
N SER A 300 -57.42 15.30 -33.96
CA SER A 300 -56.64 15.94 -32.88
C SER A 300 -55.39 15.13 -32.53
N LYS A 301 -55.50 13.80 -32.42
CA LYS A 301 -54.34 12.92 -32.17
C LYS A 301 -53.32 12.98 -33.31
N ALA A 302 -53.78 12.98 -34.56
CA ALA A 302 -52.91 13.10 -35.73
C ALA A 302 -52.19 14.46 -35.77
N LEU A 303 -52.91 15.56 -35.51
CA LEU A 303 -52.31 16.89 -35.43
C LEU A 303 -51.27 16.99 -34.32
N ASN A 304 -51.57 16.49 -33.11
CA ASN A 304 -50.62 16.49 -32.00
C ASN A 304 -49.37 15.64 -32.29
N ALA A 305 -49.52 14.48 -32.94
CA ALA A 305 -48.38 13.66 -33.34
C ALA A 305 -47.48 14.36 -34.36
N LEU A 306 -48.07 15.06 -35.33
CA LEU A 306 -47.33 15.88 -36.31
C LEU A 306 -46.64 17.08 -35.64
N GLU A 307 -47.31 17.80 -34.72
CA GLU A 307 -46.71 18.91 -33.98
C GLU A 307 -45.55 18.46 -33.09
N MET A 308 -45.64 17.32 -32.42
CA MET A 308 -44.52 16.73 -31.67
C MET A 308 -43.35 16.36 -32.58
N SER A 309 -43.63 15.75 -33.73
CA SER A 309 -42.59 15.39 -34.71
C SER A 309 -41.88 16.63 -35.27
N ARG A 310 -42.63 17.72 -35.50
CA ARG A 310 -42.07 19.02 -35.92
C ARG A 310 -41.15 19.62 -34.85
N ARG A 311 -41.59 19.64 -33.59
CA ARG A 311 -40.78 20.17 -32.47
C ARG A 311 -39.49 19.37 -32.25
N LYS A 312 -39.54 18.04 -32.40
CA LYS A 312 -38.35 17.20 -32.35
C LYS A 312 -37.36 17.56 -33.46
N ALA A 313 -37.84 17.67 -34.71
CA ALA A 313 -37.01 18.07 -35.84
C ALA A 313 -36.36 19.46 -35.65
N GLU A 314 -37.07 20.41 -35.04
CA GLU A 314 -36.57 21.74 -34.72
C GLU A 314 -35.47 21.72 -33.64
N ALA A 315 -35.62 20.90 -32.60
CA ALA A 315 -34.61 20.71 -31.56
C ALA A 315 -33.34 20.00 -32.09
N ASP A 316 -33.53 19.01 -32.97
CA ASP A 316 -32.44 18.31 -33.65
C ASP A 316 -31.64 19.30 -34.51
N LEU A 317 -32.31 20.16 -35.29
CA LEU A 317 -31.67 21.20 -36.12
C LEU A 317 -30.79 22.15 -35.28
N GLY A 318 -31.28 22.59 -34.11
CA GLY A 318 -30.51 23.43 -33.19
C GLY A 318 -29.27 22.73 -32.59
N THR A 319 -29.31 21.40 -32.46
CA THR A 319 -28.15 20.61 -32.00
C THR A 319 -27.09 20.51 -33.10
N TYR A 320 -27.50 20.19 -34.33
CA TYR A 320 -26.60 20.14 -35.49
C TYR A 320 -25.93 21.49 -35.79
N ALA A 321 -26.61 22.62 -35.56
CA ALA A 321 -26.00 23.95 -35.74
C ALA A 321 -24.86 24.23 -34.75
N ARG A 322 -24.99 23.76 -33.49
CA ARG A 322 -23.92 23.87 -32.48
C ARG A 322 -22.75 22.95 -32.80
N GLU A 323 -23.04 21.72 -33.23
CA GLU A 323 -22.02 20.75 -33.60
C GLU A 323 -21.28 21.16 -34.88
N GLN A 324 -21.97 21.76 -35.87
CA GLN A 324 -21.31 22.38 -37.04
C GLN A 324 -20.31 23.44 -36.60
N LYS A 325 -20.72 24.38 -35.74
CA LYS A 325 -19.81 25.44 -35.26
C LYS A 325 -18.59 24.87 -34.53
N ALA A 326 -18.75 23.81 -33.75
CA ALA A 326 -17.64 23.13 -33.09
C ALA A 326 -16.71 22.43 -34.10
N LEU A 327 -17.25 21.82 -35.15
CA LEU A 327 -16.47 21.19 -36.23
C LEU A 327 -15.75 22.22 -37.12
N GLU A 328 -16.37 23.36 -37.39
CA GLU A 328 -15.71 24.47 -38.10
C GLU A 328 -14.53 25.02 -37.28
N GLN A 329 -14.70 25.15 -35.96
CA GLN A 329 -13.60 25.51 -35.07
C GLN A 329 -12.52 24.44 -34.98
N PHE A 330 -12.88 23.15 -35.03
CA PHE A 330 -11.92 22.06 -35.10
C PHE A 330 -11.13 22.10 -36.41
N ALA A 331 -11.77 22.28 -37.56
CA ALA A 331 -11.09 22.39 -38.86
C ALA A 331 -10.13 23.59 -38.90
N LEU A 332 -10.55 24.75 -38.38
CA LEU A 332 -9.67 25.90 -38.15
C LEU A 332 -8.51 25.59 -37.17
N GLY A 333 -8.77 24.75 -36.17
CA GLY A 333 -7.81 24.25 -35.20
C GLY A 333 -6.75 23.35 -35.85
N VAL A 334 -7.15 22.42 -36.70
CA VAL A 334 -6.24 21.52 -37.45
C VAL A 334 -5.32 22.33 -38.37
N ASP A 335 -5.83 23.37 -39.02
CA ASP A 335 -5.03 24.28 -39.86
C ASP A 335 -4.02 25.11 -39.02
N THR A 336 -4.29 25.30 -37.72
CA THR A 336 -3.36 25.93 -36.77
C THR A 336 -2.40 24.95 -36.10
N VAL A 337 -2.64 23.62 -36.16
CA VAL A 337 -1.73 22.59 -35.61
C VAL A 337 -0.36 22.66 -36.26
N GLU A 338 -0.27 22.99 -37.55
CA GLU A 338 1.01 23.15 -38.25
C GLU A 338 1.88 24.27 -37.63
N SER A 339 1.26 25.34 -37.09
CA SER A 339 1.94 26.42 -36.36
C SER A 339 2.29 26.06 -34.89
N LEU A 340 1.45 25.24 -34.25
CA LEU A 340 1.65 24.74 -32.88
C LEU A 340 2.70 23.63 -32.78
N MET A 341 3.15 23.09 -33.91
CA MET A 341 4.11 21.98 -34.00
C MET A 341 5.60 22.37 -33.87
N THR A 342 5.91 23.67 -33.78
CA THR A 342 7.27 24.10 -33.45
C THR A 342 7.51 23.99 -31.95
N ALA A 343 8.71 23.59 -31.53
CA ALA A 343 9.07 23.50 -30.10
C ALA A 343 8.80 24.80 -29.33
N GLU A 344 8.91 25.95 -30.01
CA GLU A 344 8.60 27.29 -29.50
C GLU A 344 7.09 27.53 -29.36
N GLY A 345 6.27 27.08 -30.32
CA GLY A 345 4.80 27.09 -30.24
C GLY A 345 4.25 26.20 -29.12
N ILE A 346 4.91 25.07 -28.83
CA ILE A 346 4.55 24.13 -27.74
C ILE A 346 4.87 24.73 -26.36
N TYR A 347 6.00 25.42 -26.22
CA TYR A 347 6.40 26.08 -24.99
C TYR A 347 5.50 27.28 -24.65
N ILE A 348 5.18 28.10 -25.66
CA ILE A 348 4.20 29.21 -25.56
C ILE A 348 2.80 28.63 -25.30
N ALA A 349 2.50 27.43 -25.82
CA ALA A 349 1.24 26.75 -25.58
C ALA A 349 1.02 26.26 -24.15
N ALA A 350 2.09 25.84 -23.50
CA ALA A 350 2.05 25.29 -22.15
C ALA A 350 2.12 26.36 -21.04
N THR A 351 2.48 27.60 -21.37
CA THR A 351 2.74 28.68 -20.39
C THR A 351 1.71 29.81 -20.42
N GLU A 352 0.88 29.93 -21.47
CA GLU A 352 -0.19 30.93 -21.60
C GLU A 352 -1.56 30.27 -21.89
N GLY A 353 -2.61 30.71 -21.20
CA GLY A 353 -3.90 29.99 -21.10
C GLY A 353 -4.64 29.70 -22.42
N ASP A 354 -4.41 30.49 -23.47
CA ASP A 354 -5.13 30.39 -24.76
C ASP A 354 -4.85 29.08 -25.52
N ASN A 355 -3.73 28.41 -25.24
CA ASN A 355 -3.32 27.22 -25.99
C ASN A 355 -3.63 25.89 -25.28
N ARG A 356 -3.78 25.86 -23.93
CA ARG A 356 -4.46 24.75 -23.23
C ARG A 356 -5.90 24.63 -23.72
N ASP A 357 -6.57 25.78 -23.88
CA ASP A 357 -7.91 25.84 -24.44
C ASP A 357 -7.94 25.35 -25.89
N LYS A 358 -6.88 25.57 -26.69
CA LYS A 358 -6.74 24.98 -28.02
C LYS A 358 -6.47 23.47 -28.00
N ALA A 359 -5.70 22.94 -27.07
CA ALA A 359 -5.50 21.50 -26.92
C ALA A 359 -6.77 20.78 -26.46
N VAL A 360 -7.53 21.38 -25.54
CA VAL A 360 -8.87 20.93 -25.15
C VAL A 360 -9.82 21.01 -26.33
N ALA A 361 -9.82 22.11 -27.10
CA ALA A 361 -10.63 22.25 -28.31
C ALA A 361 -10.26 21.23 -29.41
N LEU A 362 -8.98 20.88 -29.54
CA LEU A 362 -8.51 19.83 -30.46
C LEU A 362 -9.07 18.47 -30.04
N MET A 363 -9.05 18.14 -28.75
CA MET A 363 -9.59 16.88 -28.23
C MET A 363 -11.13 16.82 -28.28
N ASP A 364 -11.82 17.91 -27.94
CA ASP A 364 -13.27 18.01 -28.05
C ASP A 364 -13.73 17.89 -29.51
N GLY A 365 -13.01 18.53 -30.44
CA GLY A 365 -13.28 18.44 -31.87
C GLY A 365 -12.94 17.06 -32.46
N ALA A 366 -11.86 16.43 -32.03
CA ALA A 366 -11.51 15.05 -32.39
C ALA A 366 -12.57 14.05 -31.90
N GLY A 367 -13.08 14.22 -30.67
CA GLY A 367 -14.18 13.42 -30.13
C GLY A 367 -15.49 13.60 -30.90
N LEU A 368 -15.76 14.81 -31.39
CA LEU A 368 -16.88 15.10 -32.30
C LEU A 368 -16.71 14.41 -33.66
N VAL A 369 -15.52 14.47 -34.26
CA VAL A 369 -15.20 13.76 -35.51
C VAL A 369 -15.40 12.25 -35.34
N GLN A 370 -14.89 11.66 -34.25
CA GLN A 370 -15.08 10.24 -33.94
C GLN A 370 -16.57 9.87 -33.80
N LYS A 371 -17.32 10.64 -32.99
CA LYS A 371 -18.77 10.45 -32.78
C LYS A 371 -19.52 10.48 -34.11
N TYR A 372 -19.18 11.40 -34.99
CA TYR A 372 -19.86 11.56 -36.26
C TYR A 372 -19.42 10.54 -37.31
N MET A 373 -18.15 10.17 -37.37
CA MET A 373 -17.70 9.14 -38.30
C MET A 373 -18.23 7.75 -37.96
N GLY A 374 -18.34 7.41 -36.67
CA GLY A 374 -19.04 6.20 -36.23
C GLY A 374 -20.50 6.22 -36.69
N LYS A 375 -21.19 7.35 -36.53
CA LYS A 375 -22.54 7.53 -37.07
C LYS A 375 -22.57 7.47 -38.59
N ILE A 376 -21.64 8.06 -39.32
CA ILE A 376 -21.61 8.01 -40.79
C ILE A 376 -21.45 6.56 -41.26
N GLY A 377 -20.59 5.77 -40.62
CA GLY A 377 -20.47 4.34 -40.91
C GLY A 377 -21.78 3.58 -40.73
N ASP A 378 -22.47 3.79 -39.61
CA ASP A 378 -23.71 3.07 -39.29
C ASP A 378 -24.95 3.62 -40.02
N SER A 379 -24.99 4.92 -40.30
CA SER A 379 -26.17 5.63 -40.81
C SER A 379 -26.06 6.06 -42.26
N ALA A 380 -24.92 5.95 -42.93
CA ALA A 380 -24.83 6.25 -44.36
C ALA A 380 -25.73 5.32 -45.19
N ASP A 381 -25.91 4.06 -44.78
CA ASP A 381 -26.82 3.14 -45.45
C ASP A 381 -28.30 3.46 -45.17
N GLU A 382 -28.68 3.85 -43.94
CA GLU A 382 -30.03 4.31 -43.61
C GLU A 382 -30.36 5.66 -44.25
N ALA A 383 -29.46 6.64 -44.15
CA ALA A 383 -29.60 7.96 -44.76
C ALA A 383 -29.62 7.87 -46.29
N ALA A 384 -28.79 7.02 -46.91
CA ALA A 384 -28.85 6.78 -48.35
C ALA A 384 -30.18 6.16 -48.78
N GLN A 385 -30.79 5.28 -47.96
CA GLN A 385 -32.14 4.75 -48.21
C GLN A 385 -33.21 5.83 -48.07
N GLU A 386 -33.19 6.64 -47.00
CA GLU A 386 -34.15 7.73 -46.76
C GLU A 386 -34.03 8.83 -47.83
N LEU A 387 -32.81 9.17 -48.26
CA LEU A 387 -32.54 10.12 -49.34
C LEU A 387 -32.84 9.55 -50.73
N ALA A 388 -32.67 8.25 -50.98
CA ALA A 388 -33.15 7.62 -52.21
C ALA A 388 -34.69 7.66 -52.28
N GLU A 389 -35.38 7.52 -51.15
CA GLU A 389 -36.83 7.72 -51.09
C GLU A 389 -37.25 9.18 -51.29
N LEU A 390 -36.52 10.14 -50.73
CA LEU A 390 -36.76 11.58 -50.95
C LEU A 390 -36.46 12.00 -52.40
N ALA A 391 -35.37 11.49 -52.99
CA ALA A 391 -35.01 11.75 -54.39
C ALA A 391 -36.08 11.22 -55.35
N ARG A 392 -36.65 10.03 -55.06
CA ARG A 392 -37.85 9.53 -55.78
C ARG A 392 -39.06 10.44 -55.64
N LYS A 393 -39.13 11.26 -54.58
CA LYS A 393 -40.19 12.24 -54.31
C LYS A 393 -39.84 13.66 -54.81
N GLY A 394 -38.70 13.86 -55.47
CA GLY A 394 -38.39 15.10 -56.20
C GLY A 394 -37.24 15.95 -55.66
N THR A 395 -36.41 15.47 -54.73
CA THR A 395 -35.13 16.13 -54.42
C THR A 395 -34.05 15.82 -55.48
N GLY A 396 -33.15 16.78 -55.69
CA GLY A 396 -32.24 16.83 -56.84
C GLY A 396 -31.19 15.72 -56.89
N GLU A 397 -30.79 15.39 -58.12
CA GLU A 397 -29.72 14.43 -58.42
C GLU A 397 -28.36 14.85 -57.83
N ALA A 398 -28.19 16.15 -57.54
CA ALA A 398 -26.99 16.73 -56.97
C ALA A 398 -26.74 16.26 -55.52
N GLU A 399 -27.78 16.24 -54.69
CA GLU A 399 -27.70 15.84 -53.28
C GLU A 399 -27.43 14.33 -53.14
N TYR A 400 -28.04 13.52 -54.01
CA TYR A 400 -27.78 12.07 -54.07
C TYR A 400 -26.33 11.76 -54.50
N SER A 401 -25.79 12.51 -55.46
CA SER A 401 -24.38 12.41 -55.87
C SER A 401 -23.43 12.80 -54.73
N GLN A 402 -23.78 13.81 -53.92
CA GLN A 402 -23.01 14.20 -52.73
C GLN A 402 -22.97 13.09 -51.67
N LEU A 403 -24.07 12.37 -51.46
CA LEU A 403 -24.11 11.22 -50.53
C LEU A 403 -23.25 10.05 -50.97
N LEU A 404 -23.27 9.71 -52.27
CA LEU A 404 -22.41 8.65 -52.79
C LEU A 404 -20.93 9.01 -52.66
N LYS A 405 -20.57 10.29 -52.83
CA LYS A 405 -19.21 10.79 -52.56
C LYS A 405 -18.86 10.71 -51.08
N LEU A 406 -19.78 11.10 -50.19
CA LEU A 406 -19.60 10.99 -48.73
C LEU A 406 -19.39 9.54 -48.28
N ARG A 407 -20.14 8.58 -48.86
CA ARG A 407 -19.96 7.15 -48.59
C ARG A 407 -18.57 6.66 -48.97
N GLY A 408 -18.12 6.97 -50.19
CA GLY A 408 -16.79 6.58 -50.66
C GLY A 408 -15.66 7.14 -49.78
N ARG A 409 -15.84 8.38 -49.29
CA ARG A 409 -14.90 9.01 -48.34
C ARG A 409 -14.96 8.40 -46.94
N ALA A 410 -16.15 8.04 -46.46
CA ALA A 410 -16.33 7.42 -45.14
C ALA A 410 -15.63 6.06 -45.03
N GLU A 411 -15.69 5.24 -46.09
CA GLU A 411 -14.98 3.94 -46.13
C GLU A 411 -13.45 4.12 -46.07
N SER A 412 -12.90 5.14 -46.74
CA SER A 412 -11.46 5.47 -46.64
C SER A 412 -11.05 6.07 -45.29
N MET A 413 -12.00 6.48 -44.45
CA MET A 413 -11.74 7.20 -43.20
C MET A 413 -11.88 6.35 -41.95
N ALA A 414 -12.37 5.12 -42.04
CA ALA A 414 -12.44 4.21 -40.90
C ALA A 414 -11.06 4.04 -40.22
N ASP A 415 -9.99 3.96 -41.01
CA ASP A 415 -8.61 3.90 -40.52
C ASP A 415 -8.20 5.22 -39.83
N ALA A 416 -8.55 6.37 -40.42
CA ALA A 416 -8.27 7.68 -39.84
C ALA A 416 -8.96 7.87 -38.47
N VAL A 417 -10.19 7.37 -38.32
CA VAL A 417 -10.95 7.40 -37.06
C VAL A 417 -10.31 6.52 -35.99
N SER A 418 -9.81 5.34 -36.36
CA SER A 418 -9.10 4.48 -35.43
C SER A 418 -7.82 5.15 -34.90
N VAL A 419 -7.10 5.88 -35.76
CA VAL A 419 -5.88 6.62 -35.35
C VAL A 419 -6.27 7.83 -34.49
N LEU A 420 -7.30 8.59 -34.86
CA LEU A 420 -7.85 9.69 -34.06
C LEU A 420 -8.29 9.24 -32.66
N SER A 421 -9.02 8.13 -32.55
CA SER A 421 -9.47 7.58 -31.26
C SER A 421 -8.29 7.27 -30.35
N LYS A 422 -7.24 6.65 -30.91
CA LYS A 422 -6.02 6.35 -30.16
C LYS A 422 -5.26 7.62 -29.75
N GLY A 423 -5.27 8.64 -30.61
CA GLY A 423 -4.75 9.97 -30.32
C GLY A 423 -5.50 10.67 -29.17
N ILE A 424 -6.84 10.63 -29.16
CA ILE A 424 -7.68 11.19 -28.10
C ILE A 424 -7.46 10.46 -26.77
N GLU A 425 -7.41 9.13 -26.78
CA GLU A 425 -7.12 8.34 -25.58
C GLU A 425 -5.75 8.70 -25.01
N THR A 426 -4.73 8.79 -25.89
CA THR A 426 -3.37 9.20 -25.51
C THR A 426 -3.34 10.64 -24.98
N GLY A 427 -4.07 11.56 -25.61
CA GLY A 427 -4.17 12.96 -25.19
C GLY A 427 -4.90 13.15 -23.86
N THR A 428 -5.98 12.40 -23.64
CA THR A 428 -6.75 12.43 -22.38
C THR A 428 -5.89 11.93 -21.23
N TYR A 429 -5.24 10.77 -21.44
CA TYR A 429 -4.28 10.21 -20.50
C TYR A 429 -3.13 11.19 -20.21
N ALA A 430 -2.61 11.84 -21.24
CA ALA A 430 -1.57 12.84 -21.12
C ALA A 430 -1.99 14.08 -20.30
N LEU A 431 -3.20 14.60 -20.51
CA LEU A 431 -3.75 15.69 -19.70
C LEU A 431 -3.88 15.28 -18.23
N GLU A 432 -4.36 14.06 -17.94
CA GLU A 432 -4.44 13.56 -16.57
C GLU A 432 -3.08 13.48 -15.88
N VAL A 433 -2.05 13.03 -16.62
CA VAL A 433 -0.66 13.02 -16.12
C VAL A 433 -0.19 14.44 -15.82
N TYR A 434 -0.43 15.38 -16.73
CA TYR A 434 -0.03 16.78 -16.55
C TYR A 434 -0.75 17.45 -15.38
N ASP A 435 -2.06 17.25 -15.24
CA ASP A 435 -2.85 17.79 -14.13
C ASP A 435 -2.36 17.22 -12.78
N THR A 436 -2.01 15.92 -12.75
CA THR A 436 -1.43 15.28 -11.55
C THR A 436 -0.04 15.87 -11.24
N TYR A 437 0.78 16.13 -12.26
CA TYR A 437 2.06 16.83 -12.12
C TYR A 437 1.88 18.25 -11.55
N LYS A 438 0.89 19.02 -12.04
CA LYS A 438 0.59 20.35 -11.49
C LYS A 438 0.11 20.32 -10.06
N GLN A 439 -0.66 19.30 -9.67
CA GLN A 439 -1.01 19.08 -8.27
C GLN A 439 0.24 18.78 -7.43
N PHE A 440 1.18 17.99 -7.93
CA PHE A 440 2.45 17.74 -7.27
C PHE A 440 3.24 19.05 -7.07
N GLU A 441 3.41 19.86 -8.12
CA GLU A 441 4.07 21.17 -8.02
C GLU A 441 3.42 22.08 -6.96
N ALA A 442 2.08 22.19 -6.99
CA ALA A 442 1.36 23.05 -6.05
C ALA A 442 1.50 22.60 -4.59
N VAL A 443 1.55 21.29 -4.33
CA VAL A 443 1.74 20.75 -2.98
C VAL A 443 3.19 20.91 -2.54
N MET A 444 4.14 20.75 -3.45
CA MET A 444 5.57 21.03 -3.23
C MET A 444 5.83 22.49 -2.88
N ASP A 445 5.25 23.43 -3.64
CA ASP A 445 5.41 24.87 -3.39
C ASP A 445 4.81 25.27 -2.03
N LYS A 446 3.69 24.65 -1.63
CA LYS A 446 3.13 24.80 -0.28
C LYS A 446 4.06 24.25 0.79
N ALA A 447 4.65 23.06 0.58
CA ALA A 447 5.60 22.47 1.52
C ALA A 447 6.82 23.40 1.72
N GLN A 448 7.34 23.97 0.63
CA GLN A 448 8.44 24.94 0.68
C GLN A 448 8.03 26.22 1.41
N THR A 449 6.86 26.78 1.11
CA THR A 449 6.33 27.97 1.79
C THR A 449 6.22 27.75 3.31
N TYR A 450 5.73 26.58 3.73
CA TYR A 450 5.68 26.23 5.16
C TYR A 450 7.07 26.06 5.76
N ALA A 451 8.01 25.46 5.03
CA ALA A 451 9.40 25.33 5.48
C ALA A 451 10.06 26.70 5.68
N ASP A 452 9.89 27.62 4.73
CA ASP A 452 10.44 28.98 4.78
C ASP A 452 9.83 29.81 5.92
N SER A 453 8.57 29.54 6.26
CA SER A 453 7.88 30.18 7.41
C SER A 453 8.24 29.60 8.78
N GLY A 454 9.00 28.50 8.83
CA GLY A 454 9.34 27.78 10.07
C GLY A 454 8.25 26.83 10.58
N ALA A 455 7.16 26.64 9.83
CA ALA A 455 6.06 25.72 10.14
C ALA A 455 6.40 24.27 9.72
N TYR A 456 7.44 23.70 10.33
CA TYR A 456 8.02 22.42 9.87
C TYR A 456 7.06 21.22 9.89
N GLY A 457 6.11 21.16 10.84
CA GLY A 457 5.10 20.09 10.88
C GLY A 457 4.16 20.14 9.67
N ASP A 458 3.74 21.34 9.26
CA ASP A 458 2.89 21.53 8.08
C ASP A 458 3.68 21.35 6.78
N ALA A 459 4.95 21.77 6.77
CA ALA A 459 5.86 21.49 5.67
C ALA A 459 5.97 19.98 5.44
N GLN A 460 6.24 19.20 6.50
CA GLN A 460 6.33 17.75 6.43
C GLN A 460 5.03 17.09 5.94
N LYS A 461 3.88 17.53 6.45
CA LYS A 461 2.57 17.02 6.02
C LYS A 461 2.34 17.24 4.53
N ASN A 462 2.61 18.45 4.02
CA ASN A 462 2.42 18.76 2.60
C ASN A 462 3.44 17.99 1.74
N LEU A 463 4.65 17.81 2.23
CA LEU A 463 5.68 17.03 1.55
C LEU A 463 5.30 15.55 1.42
N LEU A 464 4.71 14.95 2.47
CA LEU A 464 4.13 13.60 2.40
C LEU A 464 2.97 13.54 1.39
N ASN A 465 2.13 14.57 1.33
CA ASN A 465 1.09 14.66 0.31
C ASN A 465 1.69 14.78 -1.11
N ALA A 466 2.78 15.53 -1.28
CA ALA A 466 3.48 15.63 -2.56
C ALA A 466 4.00 14.25 -3.00
N PHE A 467 4.56 13.44 -2.10
CA PHE A 467 4.96 12.08 -2.46
C PHE A 467 3.80 11.17 -2.81
N ASN A 468 2.65 11.29 -2.12
CA ASN A 468 1.45 10.56 -2.51
C ASN A 468 1.03 10.95 -3.93
N THR A 469 1.02 12.25 -4.25
CA THR A 469 0.71 12.74 -5.60
C THR A 469 1.74 12.27 -6.62
N LEU A 470 3.04 12.26 -6.27
CA LEU A 470 4.12 11.74 -7.12
C LEU A 470 3.99 10.24 -7.35
N SER A 471 3.55 9.46 -6.36
CA SER A 471 3.27 8.04 -6.51
C SER A 471 2.12 7.81 -7.49
N VAL A 472 1.03 8.57 -7.38
CA VAL A 472 -0.09 8.53 -8.35
C VAL A 472 0.39 8.95 -9.73
N LEU A 473 1.22 10.00 -9.82
CA LEU A 473 1.84 10.42 -11.07
C LEU A 473 2.69 9.28 -11.66
N THR A 474 3.44 8.55 -10.85
CA THR A 474 4.30 7.46 -11.30
C THR A 474 3.51 6.24 -11.76
N GLU A 475 2.43 5.90 -11.05
CA GLU A 475 1.51 4.84 -11.46
C GLU A 475 0.82 5.20 -12.77
N LYS A 476 0.33 6.44 -12.89
CA LYS A 476 -0.29 6.92 -14.12
C LYS A 476 0.71 6.98 -15.25
N ALA A 477 1.89 7.57 -15.04
CA ALA A 477 2.85 7.95 -16.08
C ALA A 477 4.00 6.96 -16.26
N SER A 478 3.85 5.70 -15.81
CA SER A 478 4.95 4.72 -15.77
C SER A 478 5.63 4.47 -17.12
N SER A 479 4.91 4.66 -18.23
CA SER A 479 5.42 4.51 -19.60
C SER A 479 6.19 5.71 -20.15
N ILE A 480 6.14 6.86 -19.47
CA ILE A 480 6.71 8.14 -19.93
C ILE A 480 7.66 8.78 -18.92
N MET A 481 7.73 8.26 -17.70
CA MET A 481 8.65 8.72 -16.66
C MET A 481 10.05 8.14 -16.85
N PRO A 482 11.11 8.89 -16.47
CA PRO A 482 12.46 8.35 -16.41
C PRO A 482 12.54 7.15 -15.44
N PRO A 483 13.35 6.12 -15.74
CA PRO A 483 13.63 5.05 -14.80
C PRO A 483 14.24 5.62 -13.50
N GLY A 484 13.71 5.22 -12.33
CA GLY A 484 14.27 5.57 -11.01
C GLY A 484 13.51 6.64 -10.22
N VAL A 485 12.51 7.32 -10.78
CA VAL A 485 11.71 8.33 -10.06
C VAL A 485 10.88 7.71 -8.92
N SER A 486 10.39 6.46 -9.07
CA SER A 486 9.72 5.72 -7.99
C SER A 486 10.64 5.46 -6.80
N ASP A 487 11.87 5.04 -7.09
CA ASP A 487 12.86 4.64 -6.09
C ASP A 487 13.36 5.86 -5.32
N MET A 488 13.50 6.99 -6.02
CA MET A 488 13.81 8.29 -5.42
C MET A 488 12.68 8.82 -4.52
N ALA A 489 11.43 8.81 -4.98
CA ALA A 489 10.28 9.24 -4.17
C ALA A 489 10.18 8.46 -2.86
N GLN A 490 10.50 7.16 -2.92
CA GLN A 490 10.51 6.29 -1.77
C GLN A 490 11.66 6.60 -0.82
N PHE A 491 12.89 6.74 -1.33
CA PHE A 491 14.09 7.14 -0.57
C PHE A 491 13.90 8.49 0.16
N TYR A 492 13.31 9.49 -0.49
CA TYR A 492 13.11 10.81 0.11
C TYR A 492 12.04 10.84 1.20
N ALA A 493 10.99 10.02 1.09
CA ALA A 493 10.02 9.85 2.17
C ALA A 493 10.64 9.22 3.44
N GLU A 494 11.77 8.52 3.32
CA GLU A 494 12.53 7.96 4.45
C GLU A 494 13.46 9.00 5.06
N ALA A 495 14.23 9.71 4.21
CA ALA A 495 15.18 10.74 4.64
C ALA A 495 14.53 11.83 5.52
N MET A 496 13.27 12.17 5.25
CA MET A 496 12.56 13.27 5.93
C MET A 496 11.86 12.89 7.23
N LYS A 497 11.96 11.63 7.66
CA LYS A 497 11.58 11.23 9.03
C LYS A 497 12.68 11.53 10.06
N THR A 498 13.92 11.67 9.60
CA THR A 498 15.12 11.82 10.43
C THR A 498 15.16 13.13 11.25
N PRO A 499 14.81 14.31 10.70
CA PRO A 499 14.87 15.57 11.46
C PRO A 499 13.74 15.74 12.48
N ALA A 500 12.52 15.23 12.18
CA ALA A 500 11.38 15.33 13.08
C ALA A 500 11.55 14.48 14.36
N MET A 501 12.17 13.29 14.23
CA MET A 501 12.52 12.47 15.40
C MET A 501 13.63 13.11 16.24
N ALA A 502 14.58 13.81 15.61
CA ALA A 502 15.61 14.56 16.32
C ALA A 502 15.03 15.78 17.07
N ASP A 503 14.09 16.53 16.48
CA ASP A 503 13.46 17.69 17.13
C ASP A 503 12.50 17.27 18.26
N GLU A 504 11.73 16.17 18.10
CA GLU A 504 10.87 15.63 19.17
C GLU A 504 11.70 15.05 20.34
N PHE A 505 12.83 14.40 20.03
CA PHE A 505 13.78 13.94 21.04
C PHE A 505 14.44 15.12 21.77
N MET A 506 14.85 16.17 21.06
CA MET A 506 15.45 17.38 21.64
C MET A 506 14.45 18.16 22.51
N ARG A 507 13.18 18.26 22.12
CA ARG A 507 12.13 18.89 22.96
C ARG A 507 11.85 18.08 24.24
N LYS A 508 11.83 16.75 24.17
CA LYS A 508 11.69 15.88 25.36
C LYS A 508 12.92 15.88 26.28
N VAL A 509 14.09 16.23 25.75
CA VAL A 509 15.32 16.43 26.54
C VAL A 509 15.35 17.82 27.19
N VAL A 510 14.76 18.84 26.56
CA VAL A 510 14.65 20.20 27.11
C VAL A 510 13.61 20.29 28.24
N ASP A 511 12.54 19.50 28.19
CA ASP A 511 11.45 19.54 29.20
C ASP A 511 11.67 18.65 30.44
N ARG A 512 12.86 18.09 30.66
CA ARG A 512 13.13 17.18 31.81
C ARG A 512 14.26 17.64 32.75
N VAL A 513 14.74 18.87 32.61
CA VAL A 513 15.90 19.40 33.36
C VAL A 513 15.50 20.32 34.53
N ASP A 514 14.23 20.70 34.65
CA ASP A 514 13.79 21.65 35.69
C ASP A 514 13.24 21.04 36.99
N GLU A 515 13.15 19.71 37.11
CA GLU A 515 12.74 19.09 38.38
C GLU A 515 13.54 17.82 38.68
N GLN A 516 14.78 17.98 39.15
CA GLN A 516 15.30 17.16 40.25
C GLN A 516 16.63 17.69 40.83
N ALA A 517 16.50 18.32 41.99
CA ALA A 517 17.43 18.29 43.14
C ALA A 517 18.79 19.03 42.98
N GLN A 518 18.87 20.31 43.39
CA GLN A 518 19.22 20.68 44.78
C GLN A 518 19.48 19.49 45.71
N ILE A 519 20.64 19.53 46.39
CA ILE A 519 21.13 18.65 47.48
C ILE A 519 22.12 17.57 47.01
N SER A 520 23.40 17.95 46.90
CA SER A 520 24.41 17.49 47.87
C SER A 520 25.77 18.15 47.62
N GLY A 521 26.23 18.93 48.60
CA GLY A 521 27.62 19.32 48.76
C GLY A 521 28.39 18.12 49.32
N GLY A 522 29.23 17.49 48.49
CA GLY A 522 30.23 16.55 48.97
C GLY A 522 31.44 17.29 49.53
N GLN A 523 32.13 16.71 50.51
CA GLN A 523 33.35 17.26 51.10
C GLN A 523 34.43 17.56 50.04
N ALA A 524 34.49 16.77 48.96
CA ALA A 524 35.39 16.99 47.83
C ALA A 524 35.10 18.31 47.09
N GLY A 525 33.83 18.68 46.90
CA GLY A 525 33.46 19.97 46.29
C GLY A 525 33.79 21.15 47.18
N THR A 526 33.62 21.01 48.51
CA THR A 526 34.03 22.03 49.49
C THR A 526 35.54 22.16 49.59
N GLN A 527 36.29 21.08 49.38
CA GLN A 527 37.75 21.10 49.33
C GLN A 527 38.25 21.73 48.03
N ALA A 528 37.71 21.33 46.87
CA ALA A 528 38.03 21.94 45.58
C ALA A 528 37.71 23.43 45.53
N MET A 529 36.58 23.86 46.11
CA MET A 529 36.25 25.29 46.24
C MET A 529 37.25 26.02 47.15
N ARG A 530 37.70 25.39 48.25
CA ARG A 530 38.75 25.97 49.10
C ARG A 530 40.08 26.07 48.39
N ASP A 531 40.49 25.02 47.68
CA ASP A 531 41.74 25.01 46.91
C ASP A 531 41.68 26.02 45.76
N TRP A 532 40.52 26.18 45.12
CA TRP A 532 40.27 27.19 44.10
C TRP A 532 40.38 28.63 44.64
N VAL A 533 39.73 28.90 45.78
CA VAL A 533 39.83 30.20 46.45
C VAL A 533 41.29 30.49 46.85
N ASN A 534 42.03 29.47 47.32
CA ASN A 534 43.45 29.59 47.66
C ASN A 534 44.34 29.87 46.44
N GLU A 535 43.94 29.42 45.24
CA GLU A 535 44.63 29.72 43.97
C GLU A 535 44.19 31.06 43.33
N GLY A 536 43.42 31.89 44.06
CA GLY A 536 42.97 33.22 43.61
C GLY A 536 41.73 33.19 42.71
N GLY A 537 40.94 32.12 42.80
CA GLY A 537 39.67 31.97 42.11
C GLY A 537 38.47 32.59 42.84
N ALA A 538 37.48 33.07 42.09
CA ALA A 538 36.28 33.70 42.65
C ALA A 538 35.11 32.72 42.82
N ASP A 539 34.78 31.91 41.80
CA ASP A 539 33.74 30.88 41.89
C ASP A 539 34.05 29.63 41.04
N LEU A 540 33.52 28.47 41.43
CA LEU A 540 33.49 27.23 40.65
C LEU A 540 32.04 26.78 40.49
N MET A 541 31.49 26.98 39.31
CA MET A 541 30.16 26.47 38.98
C MET A 541 30.26 25.03 38.49
N ARG A 542 29.34 24.15 38.91
CA ARG A 542 29.32 22.76 38.43
C ARG A 542 28.87 22.71 36.97
N ASP A 543 29.61 21.98 36.14
CA ASP A 543 29.28 21.85 34.72
C ASP A 543 27.92 21.14 34.51
N PRO A 544 27.00 21.68 33.67
CA PRO A 544 25.66 21.11 33.53
C PRO A 544 25.64 19.71 32.90
N TYR A 545 26.62 19.31 32.09
CA TYR A 545 26.59 18.05 31.36
C TYR A 545 27.52 16.99 31.99
N LEU A 546 28.82 17.25 32.06
CA LEU A 546 29.80 16.32 32.62
C LEU A 546 29.55 16.08 34.11
N PHE A 547 29.15 17.09 34.88
CA PHE A 547 28.84 16.88 36.29
C PHE A 547 27.48 16.22 36.51
N ARG A 548 26.41 16.74 35.92
CA ARG A 548 25.05 16.25 36.23
C ARG A 548 24.69 14.96 35.49
N GLU A 549 25.04 14.88 34.21
CA GLU A 549 24.70 13.71 33.38
C GLU A 549 25.76 12.62 33.50
N ALA A 550 27.03 12.96 33.26
CA ALA A 550 28.11 11.97 33.29
C ALA A 550 28.57 11.61 34.72
N GLY A 551 28.31 12.46 35.71
CA GLY A 551 28.72 12.24 37.10
C GLY A 551 30.21 12.47 37.36
N LEU A 552 30.87 13.28 36.52
CA LEU A 552 32.28 13.64 36.61
C LEU A 552 32.46 14.94 37.39
N SER A 553 33.55 15.05 38.14
CA SER A 553 33.86 16.22 38.97
C SER A 553 34.42 17.38 38.14
N VAL A 554 33.56 17.98 37.30
CA VAL A 554 33.91 19.08 36.38
C VAL A 554 33.23 20.38 36.79
N TYR A 555 34.01 21.46 36.74
CA TYR A 555 33.59 22.80 37.10
C TYR A 555 33.92 23.79 35.98
N GLU A 556 33.04 24.75 35.75
CA GLU A 556 33.29 25.93 34.95
C GLU A 556 34.04 26.96 35.80
N VAL A 557 35.10 27.52 35.21
CA VAL A 557 36.00 28.47 35.85
C VAL A 557 35.61 29.89 35.45
N ASP A 558 35.58 30.79 36.42
CA ASP A 558 35.19 32.20 36.24
C ASP A 558 35.98 32.93 35.14
N GLN A 559 35.35 33.92 34.51
CA GLN A 559 35.90 34.60 33.33
C GLN A 559 37.19 35.37 33.65
N GLY A 560 38.31 35.01 33.00
CA GLY A 560 39.59 35.71 33.14
C GLY A 560 40.85 34.85 32.97
N ARG A 561 40.74 33.53 32.91
CA ARG A 561 41.86 32.60 32.64
C ARG A 561 41.73 31.93 31.26
N PRO A 562 42.84 31.47 30.65
CA PRO A 562 42.82 30.77 29.36
C PRO A 562 42.12 29.40 29.43
N ALA A 563 42.08 28.77 30.61
CA ALA A 563 41.31 27.55 30.84
C ALA A 563 39.89 27.91 31.33
N ARG A 564 38.88 27.29 30.72
CA ARG A 564 37.46 27.51 31.03
C ARG A 564 36.86 26.47 31.96
N TYR A 565 37.52 25.32 32.09
CA TYR A 565 37.04 24.22 32.91
C TYR A 565 38.15 23.70 33.83
N ALA A 566 37.75 23.19 34.98
CA ALA A 566 38.61 22.53 35.93
C ALA A 566 38.03 21.15 36.27
N PHE A 567 38.89 20.13 36.18
CA PHE A 567 38.59 18.75 36.56
C PHE A 567 39.20 18.45 37.91
N LEU A 568 38.45 17.78 38.78
CA LEU A 568 38.92 17.27 40.07
C LEU A 568 38.97 15.74 40.03
N PRO A 569 40.08 15.15 39.55
CA PRO A 569 40.16 13.71 39.26
C PRO A 569 40.13 12.82 40.52
N ASP A 570 40.43 13.38 41.67
CA ASP A 570 40.50 12.75 42.98
C ASP A 570 40.07 13.74 44.07
N ALA A 571 39.45 13.25 45.14
CA ALA A 571 38.90 14.11 46.20
C ALA A 571 39.94 14.99 46.93
N ASN A 572 41.23 14.69 46.75
CA ASN A 572 42.35 15.35 47.44
C ASN A 572 43.44 15.87 46.48
N GLY A 573 43.29 15.72 45.16
CA GLY A 573 44.35 16.14 44.25
C GLY A 573 44.08 17.45 43.56
N LYS A 574 45.06 17.84 42.76
CA LYS A 574 45.15 19.17 42.17
C LYS A 574 44.13 19.31 41.03
N LEU A 575 43.49 20.47 40.96
CA LEU A 575 42.65 20.85 39.83
C LEU A 575 43.45 20.74 38.52
N ILE A 576 42.91 19.99 37.56
CA ILE A 576 43.43 19.92 36.20
C ILE A 576 42.63 20.90 35.35
N PHE A 577 43.29 21.98 34.92
CA PHE A 577 42.69 22.99 34.07
C PHE A 577 42.65 22.53 32.62
N ALA A 578 41.52 22.78 31.96
CA ALA A 578 41.26 22.32 30.62
C ALA A 578 40.71 23.44 29.73
N SER A 579 41.05 23.37 28.45
CA SER A 579 40.47 24.22 27.42
C SER A 579 39.03 23.80 27.08
N GLN A 580 38.30 24.62 26.31
CA GLN A 580 37.01 24.22 25.75
C GLN A 580 37.15 22.98 24.83
N GLU A 581 38.26 22.86 24.10
CA GLU A 581 38.51 21.72 23.22
C GLU A 581 38.69 20.43 24.02
N ASP A 582 39.46 20.48 25.12
CA ASP A 582 39.61 19.34 26.03
C ASP A 582 38.28 18.98 26.68
N TYR A 583 37.48 19.97 27.10
CA TYR A 583 36.13 19.74 27.61
C TYR A 583 35.25 19.02 26.59
N ASP A 584 35.17 19.52 25.35
CA ASP A 584 34.33 18.93 24.30
C ASP A 584 34.78 17.50 23.97
N ARG A 585 36.10 17.26 23.98
CA ARG A 585 36.70 15.93 23.81
C ARG A 585 36.27 14.99 24.93
N ILE A 586 36.39 15.42 26.20
CA ILE A 586 35.99 14.60 27.36
C ILE A 586 34.48 14.39 27.39
N ALA A 587 33.67 15.39 27.02
CA ALA A 587 32.21 15.26 26.92
C ALA A 587 31.79 14.24 25.85
N ALA A 588 32.46 14.26 24.69
CA ALA A 588 32.26 13.26 23.65
C ALA A 588 32.69 11.86 24.12
N MET A 589 33.84 11.73 24.76
CA MET A 589 34.29 10.45 25.30
C MET A 589 33.32 9.95 26.38
N ALA A 590 32.91 10.79 27.32
CA ALA A 590 31.95 10.43 28.38
C ALA A 590 30.62 9.90 27.81
N TYR A 591 30.16 10.42 26.67
CA TYR A 591 28.98 9.92 25.96
C TYR A 591 29.18 8.50 25.41
N TYR A 592 30.29 8.24 24.72
CA TYR A 592 30.56 6.93 24.12
C TYR A 592 31.07 5.89 25.12
N PHE A 593 31.67 6.32 26.23
CA PHE A 593 32.37 5.45 27.18
C PHE A 593 31.48 4.37 27.81
N PRO A 594 30.23 4.63 28.26
CA PRO A 594 29.37 3.58 28.78
C PRO A 594 29.04 2.51 27.74
N ILE A 595 28.95 2.88 26.47
CA ILE A 595 28.69 1.96 25.37
C ILE A 595 29.94 1.10 25.13
N VAL A 596 31.11 1.73 25.08
CA VAL A 596 32.40 1.07 24.81
C VAL A 596 32.87 0.21 25.99
N GLU A 597 32.80 0.71 27.21
CA GLU A 597 33.43 0.08 28.38
C GLU A 597 32.41 -0.67 29.26
N GLY A 598 31.10 -0.54 28.99
CA GLY A 598 30.04 -1.16 29.79
C GLY A 598 29.94 -0.62 31.22
N ARG A 599 30.67 0.44 31.54
CA ARG A 599 30.68 1.15 32.83
C ARG A 599 30.74 2.64 32.62
N ARG A 600 30.38 3.43 33.63
CA ARG A 600 30.52 4.88 33.56
C ARG A 600 31.99 5.29 33.55
N MET A 601 32.27 6.39 32.87
CA MET A 601 33.53 7.09 32.98
C MET A 601 33.68 7.64 34.40
N THR A 602 34.86 7.50 34.98
CA THR A 602 35.21 8.01 36.30
C THR A 602 36.20 9.16 36.19
N ASP A 603 36.34 9.91 37.27
CA ASP A 603 37.31 11.00 37.40
C ASP A 603 38.77 10.53 37.19
N ALA A 604 39.08 9.28 37.57
CA ALA A 604 40.37 8.65 37.28
C ALA A 604 40.58 8.36 35.79
N ASP A 605 39.53 7.93 35.08
CA ASP A 605 39.59 7.73 33.63
C ASP A 605 39.83 9.07 32.90
N VAL A 606 39.18 10.15 33.36
CA VAL A 606 39.39 11.49 32.80
C VAL A 606 40.84 11.91 32.94
N ARG A 607 41.44 11.71 34.12
CA ARG A 607 42.87 12.00 34.33
C ARG A 607 43.76 11.22 33.36
N GLN A 608 43.55 9.91 33.25
CA GLN A 608 44.29 9.08 32.32
C GLN A 608 44.17 9.62 30.88
N ARG A 609 42.98 10.01 30.45
CA ARG A 609 42.72 10.54 29.09
C ARG A 609 43.26 11.95 28.86
N LEU A 610 43.41 12.76 29.92
CA LEU A 610 44.07 14.07 29.84
C LEU A 610 45.59 13.94 29.82
N ASP A 611 46.15 12.95 30.52
CA ASP A 611 47.59 12.66 30.58
C ASP A 611 48.10 11.94 29.31
N GLU A 612 47.23 11.15 28.66
CA GLU A 612 47.45 10.57 27.33
C GLU A 612 47.52 11.69 26.28
N THR A 613 48.69 12.31 26.14
CA THR A 613 49.02 13.28 25.09
C THR A 613 49.09 12.59 23.72
N GLY A 614 47.92 12.26 23.18
CA GLY A 614 47.82 11.56 21.92
C GLY A 614 46.38 11.26 21.53
N ALA A 615 46.15 11.18 20.22
CA ALA A 615 44.87 10.89 19.61
C ALA A 615 44.41 9.44 19.81
N VAL A 616 44.16 9.00 21.05
CA VAL A 616 43.08 8.03 21.23
C VAL A 616 41.79 8.79 20.95
N GLY A 617 41.51 8.89 19.64
CA GLY A 617 40.56 9.84 19.11
C GLY A 617 39.16 9.48 19.56
N VAL A 618 38.37 10.50 19.89
CA VAL A 618 36.91 10.41 20.01
C VAL A 618 36.31 9.60 18.84
N GLU A 619 36.91 9.69 17.65
CA GLU A 619 36.53 8.92 16.46
C GLU A 619 36.71 7.39 16.61
N ALA A 620 37.79 6.92 17.24
CA ALA A 620 37.97 5.49 17.50
C ALA A 620 36.96 4.98 18.54
N MET A 621 36.68 5.77 19.58
CA MET A 621 35.65 5.45 20.57
C MET A 621 34.25 5.50 19.97
N LYS A 622 33.99 6.44 19.05
CA LYS A 622 32.76 6.53 18.28
C LYS A 622 32.56 5.28 17.40
N ALA A 623 33.56 4.90 16.62
CA ALA A 623 33.49 3.72 15.76
C ALA A 623 33.25 2.44 16.58
N GLU A 624 33.93 2.30 17.72
CA GLU A 624 33.73 1.18 18.64
C GLU A 624 32.34 1.22 19.30
N ALA A 625 31.83 2.39 19.66
CA ALA A 625 30.47 2.55 20.19
C ALA A 625 29.42 2.18 19.14
N GLU A 626 29.57 2.63 17.89
CA GLU A 626 28.71 2.26 16.77
C GLU A 626 28.71 0.73 16.56
N ARG A 627 29.90 0.12 16.59
CA ARG A 627 30.05 -1.34 16.51
C ARG A 627 29.30 -2.05 17.64
N LYS A 628 29.47 -1.60 18.89
CA LYS A 628 28.79 -2.20 20.06
C LYS A 628 27.29 -1.96 20.08
N LEU A 629 26.82 -0.81 19.61
CA LEU A 629 25.38 -0.56 19.43
C LEU A 629 24.81 -1.51 18.37
N ALA A 630 25.52 -1.74 17.26
CA ALA A 630 25.11 -2.71 16.25
C ALA A 630 25.08 -4.15 16.82
N GLU A 631 26.07 -4.55 17.60
CA GLU A 631 26.08 -5.84 18.30
C GLU A 631 24.93 -5.96 19.31
N ALA A 632 24.67 -4.91 20.08
CA ALA A 632 23.56 -4.86 21.04
C ALA A 632 22.19 -4.97 20.34
N ALA A 633 22.02 -4.29 19.21
CA ALA A 633 20.81 -4.38 18.40
C ALA A 633 20.63 -5.79 17.82
N ALA A 634 21.72 -6.41 17.33
CA ALA A 634 21.69 -7.81 16.90
C ALA A 634 21.30 -8.73 18.06
N ASN A 635 21.87 -8.54 19.25
CA ASN A 635 21.54 -9.32 20.44
C ASN A 635 20.07 -9.16 20.86
N LYS A 636 19.53 -7.94 20.83
CA LYS A 636 18.10 -7.68 21.03
C LYS A 636 17.26 -8.45 20.00
N ARG A 637 17.66 -8.40 18.72
CA ARG A 637 16.97 -9.13 17.66
C ARG A 637 16.95 -10.63 17.90
N VAL A 638 18.08 -11.21 18.35
CA VAL A 638 18.14 -12.63 18.73
C VAL A 638 17.23 -12.88 19.94
N ALA A 639 17.33 -12.06 20.99
CA ALA A 639 16.53 -12.14 22.21
C ALA A 639 15.02 -12.15 21.92
N ASP A 640 14.54 -11.29 21.02
CA ASP A 640 13.14 -11.25 20.60
C ASP A 640 12.68 -12.54 19.88
N LEU A 641 13.57 -13.15 19.09
CA LEU A 641 13.30 -14.39 18.38
C LEU A 641 13.30 -15.58 19.35
N VAL A 642 14.26 -15.67 20.28
CA VAL A 642 14.42 -16.81 21.20
C VAL A 642 13.68 -16.65 22.53
N GLY A 643 13.23 -15.45 22.89
CA GLY A 643 12.58 -15.15 24.17
C GLY A 643 13.51 -15.08 25.38
N LYS A 644 14.83 -14.93 25.19
CA LYS A 644 15.82 -14.87 26.29
C LYS A 644 16.46 -13.48 26.37
N PRO A 645 16.61 -12.88 27.56
CA PRO A 645 17.17 -11.53 27.73
C PRO A 645 18.68 -11.39 27.43
N ALA A 646 19.41 -12.50 27.34
CA ALA A 646 20.77 -12.57 26.81
C ALA A 646 20.91 -13.90 26.06
N ALA A 647 20.97 -13.85 24.73
CA ALA A 647 21.03 -15.06 23.91
C ALA A 647 22.36 -15.82 24.13
N ALA A 648 22.32 -17.15 24.15
CA ALA A 648 23.54 -17.95 24.28
C ALA A 648 24.38 -17.86 22.98
N THR A 649 25.69 -18.14 23.07
CA THR A 649 26.59 -18.12 21.89
C THR A 649 26.12 -19.05 20.77
N GLU A 650 25.49 -20.18 21.12
CA GLU A 650 24.90 -21.12 20.16
C GLU A 650 23.65 -20.52 19.48
N ASP A 651 22.78 -19.84 20.23
CA ASP A 651 21.62 -19.12 19.69
C ASP A 651 22.06 -18.06 18.66
N TRP A 652 23.16 -17.36 18.94
CA TRP A 652 23.73 -16.36 18.05
C TRP A 652 24.31 -16.98 16.76
N ARG A 653 25.03 -18.10 16.88
CA ARG A 653 25.56 -18.84 15.72
C ARG A 653 24.44 -19.36 14.82
N ASP A 654 23.39 -19.90 15.43
CA ASP A 654 22.21 -20.38 14.72
C ASP A 654 21.47 -19.23 14.03
N TRP A 655 21.28 -18.10 14.72
CA TRP A 655 20.69 -16.91 14.12
C TRP A 655 21.51 -16.41 12.94
N HIS A 656 22.84 -16.36 13.06
CA HIS A 656 23.68 -15.87 11.97
C HIS A 656 23.56 -16.77 10.73
N LYS A 657 23.58 -18.11 10.90
CA LYS A 657 23.37 -19.06 9.80
C LYS A 657 22.00 -18.90 9.15
N PHE A 658 20.96 -18.81 9.97
CA PHE A 658 19.58 -18.61 9.49
C PHE A 658 19.42 -17.27 8.76
N ASN A 659 20.01 -16.19 9.28
CA ASN A 659 19.96 -14.88 8.66
C ASN A 659 20.74 -14.86 7.32
N THR A 660 21.90 -15.52 7.26
CA THR A 660 22.64 -15.70 6.00
C THR A 660 21.84 -16.51 4.98
N LEU A 661 21.13 -17.55 5.40
CA LEU A 661 20.22 -18.30 4.53
C LEU A 661 19.12 -17.37 3.99
N LEU A 662 18.43 -16.63 4.87
CA LEU A 662 17.39 -15.69 4.49
C LEU A 662 17.88 -14.65 3.46
N THR A 663 19.02 -14.00 3.71
CA THR A 663 19.57 -12.99 2.79
C THR A 663 20.01 -13.57 1.45
N THR A 664 20.40 -14.84 1.42
CA THR A 664 20.80 -15.53 0.19
C THR A 664 19.58 -15.94 -0.66
N VAL A 665 18.57 -16.52 -0.02
CA VAL A 665 17.42 -17.10 -0.72
C VAL A 665 16.38 -16.07 -1.12
N MET A 666 16.13 -15.07 -0.28
CA MET A 666 15.13 -14.03 -0.54
C MET A 666 15.62 -13.06 -1.63
N PRO A 667 14.70 -12.43 -2.41
CA PRO A 667 15.06 -11.30 -3.25
C PRO A 667 15.67 -10.16 -2.44
N VAL A 668 16.49 -9.33 -3.10
CA VAL A 668 16.92 -8.04 -2.52
C VAL A 668 15.67 -7.21 -2.21
N HIS A 669 15.70 -6.47 -1.11
CA HIS A 669 14.58 -5.67 -0.62
C HIS A 669 13.32 -6.46 -0.23
N CYS A 670 13.46 -7.68 0.29
CA CYS A 670 12.33 -8.50 0.73
C CYS A 670 12.56 -8.92 2.19
N ALA A 671 11.60 -8.64 3.08
CA ALA A 671 11.67 -9.04 4.48
C ALA A 671 10.42 -9.81 4.92
N LEU A 672 10.63 -10.85 5.72
CA LEU A 672 9.55 -11.61 6.35
C LEU A 672 8.91 -10.83 7.49
N ASP A 673 7.65 -11.13 7.79
CA ASP A 673 7.02 -10.61 9.01
C ASP A 673 7.72 -11.16 10.25
N ARG A 674 7.80 -10.37 11.32
CA ARG A 674 8.55 -10.72 12.53
C ARG A 674 8.04 -12.00 13.20
N LYS A 675 6.72 -12.27 13.18
CA LYS A 675 6.15 -13.52 13.72
C LYS A 675 6.48 -14.69 12.81
N GLN A 676 6.47 -14.48 11.49
CA GLN A 676 6.87 -15.50 10.52
C GLN A 676 8.35 -15.85 10.64
N GLU A 677 9.23 -14.84 10.71
CA GLU A 677 10.67 -15.00 10.91
C GLU A 677 10.95 -15.77 12.21
N LYS A 678 10.27 -15.42 13.31
CA LYS A 678 10.37 -16.14 14.59
C LYS A 678 9.93 -17.60 14.50
N ALA A 679 8.80 -17.86 13.86
CA ALA A 679 8.30 -19.23 13.68
C ALA A 679 9.26 -20.07 12.84
N LEU A 680 9.79 -19.51 11.75
CA LEU A 680 10.75 -20.18 10.87
C LEU A 680 12.09 -20.40 11.56
N PHE A 681 12.58 -19.42 12.33
CA PHE A 681 13.82 -19.56 13.08
C PHE A 681 13.71 -20.67 14.13
N ASN A 682 12.62 -20.69 14.91
CA ASN A 682 12.39 -21.73 15.90
C ASN A 682 12.31 -23.12 15.26
N ALA A 683 11.58 -23.25 14.14
CA ALA A 683 11.53 -24.51 13.39
C ALA A 683 12.89 -24.90 12.78
N TRP A 684 13.68 -23.94 12.30
CA TRP A 684 15.00 -24.20 11.70
C TRP A 684 16.02 -24.71 12.71
N ARG A 685 15.85 -24.36 13.98
CA ARG A 685 16.70 -24.83 15.08
C ARG A 685 16.44 -26.27 15.49
N GLU A 686 15.26 -26.81 15.17
CA GLU A 686 14.95 -28.21 15.43
C GLU A 686 15.74 -29.10 14.45
N PRO A 687 16.38 -30.20 14.90
CA PRO A 687 17.22 -31.04 14.06
C PRO A 687 16.52 -31.56 12.79
N ASP A 688 15.24 -31.92 12.90
CA ASP A 688 14.36 -32.39 11.83
C ASP A 688 13.65 -31.24 11.08
N GLY A 689 13.63 -30.04 11.65
CA GLY A 689 13.03 -28.85 11.04
C GLY A 689 13.96 -28.07 10.11
N ARG A 690 15.29 -28.19 10.28
CA ARG A 690 16.29 -27.44 9.50
C ARG A 690 16.16 -27.61 7.99
N GLU A 691 16.25 -28.84 7.49
CA GLU A 691 16.19 -29.14 6.05
C GLU A 691 14.85 -28.69 5.45
N ARG A 692 13.75 -28.92 6.18
CA ARG A 692 12.41 -28.49 5.78
C ARG A 692 12.31 -26.97 5.65
N VAL A 693 12.82 -26.21 6.60
CA VAL A 693 12.80 -24.73 6.53
C VAL A 693 13.71 -24.20 5.44
N GLU A 694 14.88 -24.79 5.24
CA GLU A 694 15.79 -24.45 4.13
C GLU A 694 15.14 -24.66 2.77
N GLN A 695 14.48 -25.80 2.57
CA GLN A 695 13.76 -26.08 1.34
C GLN A 695 12.57 -25.14 1.15
N GLN A 696 11.80 -24.86 2.22
CA GLN A 696 10.68 -23.90 2.17
C GLN A 696 11.14 -22.49 1.80
N LEU A 697 12.22 -21.99 2.43
CA LEU A 697 12.78 -20.67 2.14
C LEU A 697 13.39 -20.58 0.74
N THR A 698 14.05 -21.64 0.28
CA THR A 698 14.60 -21.72 -1.08
C THR A 698 13.47 -21.69 -2.13
N ASN A 699 12.41 -22.47 -1.93
CA ASN A 699 11.25 -22.48 -2.80
C ASN A 699 10.52 -21.14 -2.79
N LEU A 700 10.31 -20.55 -1.62
CA LEU A 700 9.70 -19.23 -1.47
C LEU A 700 10.55 -18.17 -2.18
N GLY A 701 11.85 -18.12 -1.90
CA GLY A 701 12.80 -17.19 -2.50
C GLY A 701 12.86 -17.29 -4.02
N SER A 702 12.91 -18.51 -4.56
CA SER A 702 12.88 -18.76 -6.01
C SER A 702 11.59 -18.23 -6.65
N ASN A 703 10.44 -18.52 -6.05
CA ASN A 703 9.15 -18.06 -6.55
C ASN A 703 9.01 -16.53 -6.47
N LEU A 704 9.48 -15.90 -5.40
CA LEU A 704 9.49 -14.44 -5.26
C LEU A 704 10.45 -13.78 -6.24
N LYS A 705 11.65 -14.36 -6.48
CA LYS A 705 12.59 -13.87 -7.50
C LYS A 705 12.02 -14.01 -8.91
N ALA A 706 11.25 -15.06 -9.18
CA ALA A 706 10.54 -15.22 -10.45
C ALA A 706 9.40 -14.21 -10.61
N ALA A 707 8.69 -13.89 -9.52
CA ALA A 707 7.67 -12.84 -9.51
C ALA A 707 8.26 -11.45 -9.71
N ALA A 708 9.42 -11.16 -9.11
CA ALA A 708 10.12 -9.88 -9.26
C ALA A 708 10.61 -9.57 -10.68
N LYS A 709 10.73 -10.59 -11.55
CA LYS A 709 11.14 -10.45 -12.95
C LYS A 709 9.98 -10.22 -13.91
N LYS A 710 8.75 -10.43 -13.44
CA LYS A 710 7.51 -10.19 -14.19
C LYS A 710 6.99 -8.81 -13.85
#